data_AF-A0A2H6FFM3-F1
#
_entry.id   AF-A0A2H6FFM3-F1
#
_cell.length_a   1.000
_cell.length_b   1.000
_cell.length_c   1.000
_cell.angle_alpha   90.00
_cell.angle_beta   90.00
_cell.angle_gamma   90.00
#
_symmetry.space_group_name_H-M   'P 1'
#
loop_
_entity.id
_entity.type
_entity.pdbx_description
1 polymer ?
#
loop_
_entity_poly.entity_id
_entity_poly.type
_entity_poly.pdbx_seq_one_letter_code
_entity_poly.pdbx_strand_id
1 'polypeptide(L)'
;MALKVNRTSDSEKGFTLIELAIVLVVLGLLIGLGVALIGPLTKQIKYRKSRDIVNTAKAAAIGFAVSNRRLPTNAELTTITRSSDAWTGALKYTPVGALTGANICCTNPVLLTVNDRDGNNINNVVFIIFSTGEDHTDDTTVGTPPPDFNIRTYSTAYDDIAEFVTIDELRSRMDCSSLEIKPKNLPEGVEDTSYSSQLEAQGGCAPYANWQVTGGTLPAGLALAAPLGTITGTVNTSATPAGTFGAGGCPAVSASNFQAQVDDSLGNTAPVQSFTINVFPQTLRITNMDLPSGTEGGSYSTTLFGAGGRNTYSWSISSGTLPPGLALNGATGTISGTPAIAGDYNFAVALSDTCNTTSKAFTITITAPASGGCGVPLSLSPSGGALAAGTVSTAYSASISVSGGLTPYTWTCPSAGALPPGLVCTPSGGSVTISGTPTTAGTYNFDVNVTDSCTPPRSATGSYSISVNPSAFPPTCTLLASPGIVAYGSTDALTWTITNGPANGTFAPSSGTCSSFLNSSGGNCTTAALTVPGLNTFNLTVTNVSGSSNCSVNVYVGCQNYRVWNDSGSTRDFLITSTGTCRANRGNGSEITQNTRRLTPGTEIDEFYAIGGFCSAPTGNILDYNTAMNADIVINGGNGDCRVNFSGTDR
;
A
#
# COMPACT_ATOMS: atom_id res chain seq x y z
N MET A 1 -102.67 -43.24 -12.62
CA MET A 1 -103.90 -43.89 -13.09
C MET A 1 -104.93 -43.76 -11.98
N ALA A 2 -106.16 -43.43 -12.38
CA ALA A 2 -107.27 -42.98 -11.55
C ALA A 2 -107.52 -43.81 -10.29
N LEU A 3 -108.12 -43.19 -9.27
CA LEU A 3 -109.03 -43.94 -8.41
C LEU A 3 -110.36 -43.22 -8.21
N LYS A 4 -111.35 -44.05 -8.50
CA LYS A 4 -112.77 -43.83 -8.71
C LYS A 4 -113.46 -43.69 -7.36
N VAL A 5 -114.31 -42.67 -7.27
CA VAL A 5 -115.68 -42.64 -6.73
C VAL A 5 -116.05 -43.72 -5.71
N ASN A 6 -116.56 -43.28 -4.54
CA ASN A 6 -117.81 -43.85 -4.07
C ASN A 6 -118.70 -42.76 -3.43
N ARG A 7 -119.93 -42.67 -3.93
CA ARG A 7 -121.00 -41.77 -3.48
C ARG A 7 -121.95 -42.59 -2.62
N THR A 8 -122.29 -42.10 -1.43
CA THR A 8 -123.53 -42.46 -0.74
C THR A 8 -124.25 -41.19 -0.34
N SER A 9 -125.53 -41.17 -0.72
CA SER A 9 -126.55 -40.14 -0.57
C SER A 9 -126.69 -39.62 0.86
N ASP A 10 -126.74 -38.30 1.03
CA ASP A 10 -127.67 -37.70 2.00
C ASP A 10 -128.08 -36.27 1.63
N SER A 11 -129.37 -36.12 1.38
CA SER A 11 -130.26 -34.96 1.61
C SER A 11 -129.66 -33.56 1.43
N GLU A 12 -129.86 -32.96 0.25
CA GLU A 12 -129.78 -31.50 0.06
C GLU A 12 -130.92 -30.83 0.84
N LYS A 13 -130.59 -30.21 1.98
CA LYS A 13 -131.48 -29.28 2.69
C LYS A 13 -131.18 -27.85 2.25
N GLY A 14 -132.14 -27.18 1.62
CA GLY A 14 -132.11 -25.74 1.42
C GLY A 14 -132.22 -25.01 2.76
N PHE A 15 -131.44 -23.94 2.94
CA PHE A 15 -131.42 -23.10 4.15
C PHE A 15 -132.80 -22.49 4.42
N THR A 16 -133.28 -22.60 5.65
CA THR A 16 -134.54 -21.97 6.08
C THR A 16 -134.33 -20.47 6.33
N LEU A 17 -135.37 -19.65 6.12
CA LEU A 17 -135.35 -18.20 6.37
C LEU A 17 -134.95 -17.83 7.81
N ILE A 18 -135.21 -18.72 8.76
CA ILE A 18 -134.82 -18.57 10.17
C ILE A 18 -133.32 -18.75 10.38
N GLU A 19 -132.68 -19.70 9.69
CA GLU A 19 -131.23 -19.90 9.77
C GLU A 19 -130.48 -18.71 9.18
N LEU A 20 -130.96 -18.11 8.08
CA LEU A 20 -130.39 -16.88 7.52
C LEU A 20 -130.53 -15.69 8.49
N ALA A 21 -131.67 -15.56 9.18
CA ALA A 21 -131.89 -14.48 10.15
C ALA A 21 -131.00 -14.62 11.39
N ILE A 22 -130.82 -15.84 11.92
CA ILE A 22 -129.92 -16.11 13.05
C ILE A 22 -128.46 -15.84 12.63
N VAL A 23 -128.06 -16.27 11.44
CA VAL A 23 -126.70 -16.00 10.93
C VAL A 23 -126.45 -14.49 10.82
N LEU A 24 -127.41 -13.69 10.33
CA LEU A 24 -127.28 -12.24 10.24
C LEU A 24 -127.23 -11.55 11.60
N VAL A 25 -127.99 -12.02 12.59
CA VAL A 25 -127.93 -11.50 13.97
C VAL A 25 -126.60 -11.84 14.64
N VAL A 26 -126.12 -13.07 14.48
CA VAL A 26 -124.80 -13.49 14.98
C VAL A 26 -123.68 -12.73 14.26
N LEU A 27 -123.77 -12.53 12.94
CA LEU A 27 -122.82 -11.69 12.20
C LEU A 27 -122.84 -10.25 12.70
N GLY A 28 -124.02 -9.66 12.90
CA GLY A 28 -124.18 -8.31 13.41
C GLY A 28 -123.60 -8.14 14.82
N LEU A 29 -123.76 -9.15 15.68
CA LEU A 29 -123.22 -9.14 17.04
C LEU A 29 -121.70 -9.39 17.06
N LEU A 30 -121.19 -10.27 16.19
CA LEU A 30 -119.75 -10.48 16.01
C LEU A 30 -119.05 -9.27 15.40
N ILE A 31 -119.69 -8.58 14.45
CA ILE A 31 -119.20 -7.32 13.87
C ILE A 31 -119.27 -6.22 14.93
N GLY A 32 -120.34 -6.11 15.71
CA GLY A 32 -120.48 -5.13 16.79
C GLY A 32 -119.45 -5.28 17.91
N LEU A 33 -119.19 -6.51 18.36
CA LEU A 33 -118.16 -6.81 19.36
C LEU A 33 -116.74 -6.69 18.78
N GLY A 34 -116.54 -7.11 17.52
CA GLY A 34 -115.27 -7.01 16.82
C GLY A 34 -114.82 -5.56 16.62
N VAL A 35 -115.73 -4.67 16.21
CA VAL A 35 -115.44 -3.25 15.95
C VAL A 35 -115.07 -2.49 17.24
N ALA A 36 -115.65 -2.84 18.39
CA ALA A 36 -115.30 -2.23 19.67
C ALA A 36 -113.86 -2.54 20.15
N LEU A 37 -113.28 -3.67 19.74
CA LEU A 37 -111.91 -4.08 20.09
C LEU A 37 -110.85 -3.55 19.13
N ILE A 38 -111.22 -3.14 17.90
CA ILE A 38 -110.29 -2.61 16.89
C ILE A 38 -109.58 -1.35 17.39
N GLY A 39 -110.29 -0.46 18.09
CA GLY A 39 -109.72 0.79 18.64
C GLY A 39 -108.53 0.53 19.57
N PRO A 40 -108.73 -0.11 20.75
CA PRO A 40 -107.66 -0.39 21.71
C PRO A 40 -106.49 -1.20 21.13
N LEU A 41 -106.77 -2.20 20.28
CA LEU A 41 -105.72 -3.00 19.65
C LEU A 41 -104.89 -2.18 18.64
N THR A 42 -105.52 -1.29 17.87
CA THR A 42 -104.81 -0.38 16.95
C THR A 42 -103.90 0.56 17.72
N LYS A 43 -104.36 1.10 18.86
CA LYS A 43 -103.52 1.95 19.73
C LYS A 43 -102.31 1.19 20.26
N GLN A 44 -102.51 -0.03 20.73
CA GLN A 44 -101.42 -0.86 21.27
C GLN A 44 -100.40 -1.26 20.20
N ILE A 45 -100.84 -1.52 18.96
CA ILE A 45 -99.97 -1.77 17.80
C ILE A 45 -99.17 -0.51 17.46
N LYS A 46 -99.82 0.66 17.39
CA LYS A 46 -99.15 1.93 17.11
C LYS A 46 -98.14 2.29 18.20
N TYR A 47 -98.47 2.13 19.47
CA TYR A 47 -97.53 2.31 20.58
C TYR A 47 -96.29 1.42 20.44
N ARG A 48 -96.48 0.12 20.21
CA ARG A 48 -95.35 -0.82 19.98
C ARG A 48 -94.49 -0.40 18.79
N LYS A 49 -95.13 0.05 17.70
CA LYS A 49 -94.46 0.50 16.49
C LYS A 49 -93.72 1.83 16.70
N SER A 50 -94.30 2.81 17.38
CA SER A 50 -93.61 4.06 17.76
C SER A 50 -92.41 3.76 18.67
N ARG A 51 -92.53 2.80 19.60
CA ARG A 51 -91.40 2.36 20.43
C ARG A 51 -90.28 1.72 19.63
N ASP A 52 -90.61 0.88 18.66
CA ASP A 52 -89.63 0.28 17.74
C ASP A 52 -88.93 1.36 16.89
N ILE A 53 -89.69 2.36 16.41
CA ILE A 53 -89.15 3.51 15.67
C ILE A 53 -88.17 4.32 16.53
N VAL A 54 -88.54 4.67 17.77
CA VAL A 54 -87.68 5.42 18.70
C VAL A 54 -86.41 4.62 19.04
N ASN A 55 -86.54 3.32 19.31
CA ASN A 55 -85.38 2.45 19.55
C ASN A 55 -84.45 2.34 18.33
N THR A 56 -85.02 2.23 17.14
CA THR A 56 -84.26 2.24 15.88
C THR A 56 -83.54 3.58 15.70
N ALA A 57 -84.19 4.70 16.01
CA ALA A 57 -83.58 6.02 15.94
C ALA A 57 -82.43 6.20 16.93
N LYS A 58 -82.57 5.71 18.17
CA LYS A 58 -81.48 5.62 19.17
C LYS A 58 -80.32 4.79 18.65
N ALA A 59 -80.58 3.60 18.11
CA ALA A 59 -79.54 2.74 17.55
C ALA A 59 -78.80 3.40 16.37
N ALA A 60 -79.52 4.10 15.49
CA ALA A 60 -78.93 4.85 14.38
C ALA A 60 -78.07 6.03 14.86
N ALA A 61 -78.53 6.78 15.87
CA ALA A 61 -77.74 7.85 16.47
C ALA A 61 -76.46 7.32 17.14
N ILE A 62 -76.54 6.18 17.84
CA ILE A 62 -75.36 5.50 18.39
C ILE A 62 -74.41 5.05 17.27
N GLY A 63 -74.93 4.43 16.22
CA GLY A 63 -74.12 3.96 15.09
C GLY A 63 -73.39 5.11 14.37
N PHE A 64 -74.09 6.23 14.15
CA PHE A 64 -73.48 7.45 13.63
C PHE A 64 -72.37 7.96 14.56
N ALA A 65 -72.64 8.01 15.86
CA ALA A 65 -71.70 8.50 16.85
C ALA A 65 -70.44 7.63 16.93
N VAL A 66 -70.59 6.30 16.88
CA VAL A 66 -69.44 5.38 16.88
C VAL A 66 -68.59 5.55 15.62
N SER A 67 -69.22 5.72 14.46
CA SER A 67 -68.51 5.87 13.18
C SER A 67 -67.81 7.22 13.03
N ASN A 68 -68.40 8.30 13.55
CA ASN A 68 -67.92 9.67 13.32
C ASN A 68 -67.26 10.29 14.57
N ARG A 69 -67.25 9.57 15.69
CA ARG A 69 -66.83 10.02 17.02
C ARG A 69 -67.51 11.30 17.51
N ARG A 70 -68.67 11.67 16.96
CA ARG A 70 -69.49 12.85 17.34
C ARG A 70 -70.98 12.54 17.22
N LEU A 71 -71.83 13.23 17.97
CA LEU A 71 -73.29 13.08 17.82
C LEU A 71 -73.76 13.64 16.48
N PRO A 72 -74.81 13.06 15.87
CA PRO A 72 -75.44 13.67 14.71
C PRO A 72 -76.07 15.01 15.11
N THR A 73 -76.12 15.95 14.17
CA THR A 73 -76.97 17.13 14.29
C THR A 73 -78.44 16.76 14.10
N ASN A 74 -79.36 17.64 14.48
CA ASN A 74 -80.80 17.44 14.25
C ASN A 74 -81.13 17.20 12.76
N ALA A 75 -80.41 17.86 11.85
CA ALA A 75 -80.61 17.68 10.40
C ALA A 75 -80.03 16.34 9.91
N GLU A 76 -78.90 15.88 10.45
CA GLU A 76 -78.32 14.59 10.08
C GLU A 76 -79.18 13.43 10.58
N LEU A 77 -79.73 13.53 11.80
CA LEU A 77 -80.55 12.45 12.37
C LEU A 77 -81.79 12.16 11.53
N THR A 78 -82.44 13.18 10.95
CA THR A 78 -83.64 13.00 10.10
C THR A 78 -83.33 12.32 8.77
N THR A 79 -82.06 12.30 8.34
CA THR A 79 -81.64 11.59 7.12
C THR A 79 -81.32 10.12 7.35
N ILE A 80 -80.94 9.75 8.58
CA ILE A 80 -80.54 8.37 8.94
C ILE A 80 -81.62 7.61 9.72
N THR A 81 -82.76 8.25 10.00
CA THR A 81 -83.89 7.67 10.74
C THR A 81 -85.22 7.98 10.04
N ARG A 82 -86.31 7.33 10.48
CA ARG A 82 -87.66 7.74 10.06
C ARG A 82 -87.99 9.07 10.75
N SER A 83 -88.53 10.02 10.00
CA SER A 83 -88.88 11.36 10.52
C SER A 83 -90.13 11.39 11.40
N SER A 84 -90.97 10.34 11.34
CA SER A 84 -92.23 10.29 12.07
C SER A 84 -92.51 8.93 12.71
N ASP A 85 -93.31 8.95 13.76
CA ASP A 85 -93.76 7.79 14.50
C ASP A 85 -95.01 7.13 13.86
N ALA A 86 -95.63 6.16 14.54
CA ALA A 86 -96.83 5.46 14.04
C ALA A 86 -98.13 6.29 14.10
N TRP A 87 -98.09 7.44 14.78
CA TRP A 87 -99.16 8.42 14.91
C TRP A 87 -98.99 9.63 13.99
N THR A 88 -97.96 9.63 13.13
CA THR A 88 -97.58 10.73 12.21
C THR A 88 -96.94 11.94 12.89
N GLY A 89 -96.65 11.85 14.19
CA GLY A 89 -95.89 12.85 14.93
C GLY A 89 -94.40 12.78 14.58
N ALA A 90 -93.73 13.93 14.55
CA ALA A 90 -92.29 13.98 14.28
C ALA A 90 -91.49 13.52 15.50
N LEU A 91 -90.44 12.72 15.28
CA LEU A 91 -89.50 12.38 16.36
C LEU A 91 -88.75 13.64 16.82
N LYS A 92 -88.61 13.78 18.13
CA LYS A 92 -87.83 14.85 18.75
C LYS A 92 -86.47 14.30 19.16
N TYR A 93 -85.43 15.09 18.93
CA TYR A 93 -84.05 14.76 19.29
C TYR A 93 -83.40 15.96 19.94
N THR A 94 -82.81 15.73 21.12
CA THR A 94 -82.09 16.78 21.84
C THR A 94 -80.70 16.26 22.20
N PRO A 95 -79.68 16.54 21.37
CA PRO A 95 -78.29 16.22 21.69
C PRO A 95 -77.65 17.28 22.60
N VAL A 96 -76.64 16.88 23.35
CA VAL A 96 -75.67 17.81 23.94
C VAL A 96 -74.92 18.49 22.79
N GLY A 97 -75.21 19.78 22.55
CA GLY A 97 -74.72 20.52 21.39
C GLY A 97 -73.20 20.47 21.21
N ALA A 98 -72.43 20.55 22.31
CA ALA A 98 -70.97 20.47 22.27
C ALA A 98 -70.43 19.16 21.67
N LEU A 99 -71.19 18.06 21.76
CA LEU A 99 -70.79 16.76 21.22
C LEU A 99 -71.18 16.56 19.75
N THR A 100 -71.90 17.51 19.13
CA THR A 100 -72.30 17.41 17.71
C THR A 100 -71.17 17.79 16.74
N GLY A 101 -70.16 18.52 17.22
CA GLY A 101 -69.01 18.99 16.44
C GLY A 101 -67.63 18.62 17.02
N ALA A 102 -67.59 17.96 18.19
CA ALA A 102 -66.35 17.59 18.86
C ALA A 102 -66.27 16.07 19.11
N ASN A 103 -65.05 15.56 19.21
CA ASN A 103 -64.82 14.13 19.48
C ASN A 103 -65.32 13.78 20.89
N ILE A 104 -66.30 12.87 20.97
CA ILE A 104 -66.95 12.45 22.23
C ILE A 104 -65.94 11.82 23.21
N CYS A 105 -64.88 11.20 22.71
CA CYS A 105 -63.81 10.66 23.55
C CYS A 105 -63.04 11.78 24.27
N CYS A 106 -62.94 12.97 23.67
CA CYS A 106 -62.00 14.03 24.05
C CYS A 106 -62.65 15.28 24.63
N THR A 107 -63.98 15.30 24.69
CA THR A 107 -64.74 16.46 25.15
C THR A 107 -65.39 16.13 26.48
N ASN A 108 -65.29 17.04 27.45
CA ASN A 108 -66.02 16.94 28.73
C ASN A 108 -67.09 18.04 28.80
N PRO A 109 -68.25 17.85 28.15
CA PRO A 109 -69.30 18.87 28.10
C PRO A 109 -70.15 18.87 29.38
N VAL A 110 -70.98 19.90 29.53
CA VAL A 110 -72.13 19.82 30.44
C VAL A 110 -73.14 18.84 29.85
N LEU A 111 -73.47 17.79 30.60
CA LEU A 111 -74.34 16.68 30.17
C LEU A 111 -75.78 16.89 30.65
N LEU A 112 -76.72 16.14 30.06
CA LEU A 112 -78.12 16.14 30.42
C LEU A 112 -78.39 15.21 31.61
N THR A 113 -79.46 15.48 32.34
CA THR A 113 -80.02 14.58 33.35
C THR A 113 -81.43 14.16 32.90
N VAL A 114 -81.75 12.88 33.02
CA VAL A 114 -83.08 12.35 32.72
C VAL A 114 -83.66 11.73 33.99
N ASN A 115 -84.81 12.22 34.43
CA ASN A 115 -85.63 11.56 35.43
C ASN A 115 -86.55 10.56 34.72
N ASP A 116 -86.29 9.27 34.92
CA ASP A 116 -87.02 8.17 34.28
C ASP A 116 -88.42 7.98 34.89
N ARG A 117 -89.25 7.17 34.23
CA ARG A 117 -90.63 6.84 34.58
C ARG A 117 -90.80 6.29 36.01
N ASP A 118 -89.74 5.69 36.55
CA ASP A 118 -89.70 5.15 37.91
C ASP A 118 -89.28 6.19 38.96
N GLY A 119 -89.03 7.45 38.56
CA GLY A 119 -88.57 8.53 39.44
C GLY A 119 -87.06 8.53 39.72
N ASN A 120 -86.29 7.79 38.90
CA ASN A 120 -84.84 7.68 39.03
C ASN A 120 -84.14 8.78 38.23
N ASN A 121 -83.21 9.50 38.85
CA ASN A 121 -82.35 10.46 38.15
C ASN A 121 -81.16 9.77 37.49
N ILE A 122 -81.08 9.88 36.17
CA ILE A 122 -80.03 9.34 35.32
C ILE A 122 -79.18 10.51 34.82
N ASN A 123 -78.00 10.64 35.40
CA ASN A 123 -77.03 11.67 35.02
C ASN A 123 -76.25 11.25 33.76
N ASN A 124 -75.44 12.17 33.25
CA ASN A 124 -74.48 11.93 32.16
C ASN A 124 -75.12 11.54 30.82
N VAL A 125 -76.35 11.98 30.56
CA VAL A 125 -77.06 11.72 29.29
C VAL A 125 -76.52 12.64 28.19
N VAL A 126 -76.23 12.05 27.02
CA VAL A 126 -75.66 12.77 25.87
C VAL A 126 -76.69 13.17 24.83
N PHE A 127 -77.80 12.45 24.77
CA PHE A 127 -78.96 12.83 24.00
C PHE A 127 -80.21 12.09 24.49
N ILE A 128 -81.37 12.66 24.18
CA ILE A 128 -82.68 12.02 24.31
C ILE A 128 -83.39 12.07 22.97
N ILE A 129 -84.04 10.96 22.57
CA ILE A 129 -84.93 10.87 21.43
C ILE A 129 -86.31 10.46 21.95
N PHE A 130 -87.36 11.17 21.55
CA PHE A 130 -88.70 10.85 22.02
C PHE A 130 -89.78 11.08 20.96
N SER A 131 -90.93 10.44 21.19
CA SER A 131 -92.16 10.54 20.40
C SER A 131 -93.30 10.98 21.30
N THR A 132 -94.04 12.00 20.89
CA THR A 132 -95.18 12.60 21.63
C THR A 132 -96.48 11.79 21.55
N GLY A 133 -96.37 10.48 21.33
CA GLY A 133 -97.52 9.58 21.43
C GLY A 133 -98.76 9.92 20.59
N GLU A 134 -99.91 9.60 21.18
CA GLU A 134 -101.23 9.71 20.55
C GLU A 134 -101.78 11.14 20.63
N ASP A 135 -101.52 11.85 21.72
CA ASP A 135 -102.05 13.19 21.94
C ASP A 135 -101.23 14.31 21.29
N HIS A 136 -100.05 13.97 20.76
CA HIS A 136 -99.08 14.87 20.14
C HIS A 136 -98.59 16.00 21.05
N THR A 137 -98.85 15.91 22.36
CA THR A 137 -98.37 16.85 23.36
C THR A 137 -97.03 16.40 23.90
N ASP A 138 -96.14 17.35 24.15
CA ASP A 138 -94.82 17.07 24.70
C ASP A 138 -94.91 17.17 26.23
N ASP A 139 -95.14 16.04 26.87
CA ASP A 139 -95.16 15.93 28.33
C ASP A 139 -93.76 15.67 28.91
N THR A 140 -92.74 15.58 28.06
CA THR A 140 -91.32 15.57 28.43
C THR A 140 -90.85 17.00 28.73
N THR A 141 -91.45 17.62 29.75
CA THR A 141 -91.15 19.00 30.14
C THR A 141 -89.64 19.20 30.36
N VAL A 142 -89.06 20.24 29.75
CA VAL A 142 -87.75 20.78 30.14
C VAL A 142 -87.97 21.53 31.45
N GLY A 143 -87.52 20.96 32.56
CA GLY A 143 -87.53 21.68 33.83
C GLY A 143 -86.65 22.93 33.71
N THR A 144 -87.13 24.08 34.19
CA THR A 144 -86.28 25.25 34.38
C THR A 144 -85.71 25.25 35.82
N PRO A 145 -84.38 25.33 36.01
CA PRO A 145 -83.36 25.50 34.98
C PRO A 145 -82.93 24.16 34.33
N PRO A 146 -82.47 24.19 33.07
CA PRO A 146 -81.82 23.04 32.40
C PRO A 146 -80.67 22.46 33.26
N PRO A 147 -80.36 21.15 33.19
CA PRO A 147 -80.55 20.28 32.03
C PRO A 147 -81.42 19.04 32.28
N ASP A 148 -82.46 19.17 33.12
CA ASP A 148 -83.25 18.03 33.58
C ASP A 148 -84.49 17.76 32.69
N PHE A 149 -84.54 16.59 32.08
CA PHE A 149 -85.72 16.04 31.40
C PHE A 149 -86.52 15.16 32.36
N ASN A 150 -87.85 15.32 32.42
CA ASN A 150 -88.71 14.44 33.21
C ASN A 150 -89.60 13.61 32.29
N ILE A 151 -89.42 12.28 32.26
CA ILE A 151 -90.30 11.36 31.53
C ILE A 151 -91.48 11.03 32.45
N ARG A 152 -92.53 11.86 32.42
CA ARG A 152 -93.70 11.69 33.30
C ARG A 152 -94.78 10.79 32.69
N THR A 153 -95.54 10.13 33.55
CA THR A 153 -96.72 9.32 33.18
C THR A 153 -98.00 10.08 33.56
N TYR A 154 -98.46 10.98 32.69
CA TYR A 154 -99.74 11.66 32.93
C TYR A 154 -100.91 10.84 32.36
N SER A 155 -101.62 10.16 33.26
CA SER A 155 -103.01 9.68 33.11
C SER A 155 -103.35 8.60 32.06
N THR A 156 -102.49 8.29 31.08
CA THR A 156 -102.63 7.07 30.26
C THR A 156 -101.30 6.33 30.17
N ALA A 157 -101.34 4.99 30.16
CA ALA A 157 -100.13 4.16 30.23
C ALA A 157 -99.25 4.18 28.95
N TYR A 158 -99.50 5.09 27.99
CA TYR A 158 -99.04 4.95 26.60
C TYR A 158 -98.65 6.23 25.81
N ASP A 159 -98.52 7.41 26.40
CA ASP A 159 -98.24 8.62 25.59
C ASP A 159 -96.78 8.75 25.14
N ASP A 160 -95.88 9.23 25.99
CA ASP A 160 -94.53 9.56 25.55
C ASP A 160 -93.61 8.36 25.53
N ILE A 161 -92.94 8.13 24.40
CA ILE A 161 -91.93 7.09 24.26
C ILE A 161 -90.58 7.77 24.09
N ALA A 162 -89.81 7.80 25.17
CA ALA A 162 -88.49 8.41 25.22
C ALA A 162 -87.40 7.35 25.44
N GLU A 163 -86.29 7.54 24.75
CA GLU A 163 -85.09 6.73 24.86
C GLU A 163 -83.88 7.67 24.95
N PHE A 164 -82.91 7.34 25.80
CA PHE A 164 -81.71 8.13 26.01
C PHE A 164 -80.46 7.24 26.00
N VAL A 165 -79.30 7.86 25.93
CA VAL A 165 -77.98 7.21 26.00
C VAL A 165 -77.07 8.05 26.89
N THR A 166 -76.24 7.39 27.70
CA THR A 166 -75.24 8.07 28.54
C THR A 166 -73.89 8.21 27.84
N ILE A 167 -73.06 9.14 28.29
CA ILE A 167 -71.72 9.35 27.72
C ILE A 167 -70.82 8.12 27.91
N ASP A 168 -70.95 7.44 29.05
CA ASP A 168 -70.14 6.27 29.39
C ASP A 168 -70.47 5.09 28.47
N GLU A 169 -71.76 4.91 28.14
CA GLU A 169 -72.19 3.90 27.17
C GLU A 169 -71.61 4.19 25.78
N LEU A 170 -71.68 5.43 25.29
CA LEU A 170 -71.09 5.78 23.99
C LEU A 170 -69.57 5.60 24.00
N ARG A 171 -68.88 6.11 25.02
CA ARG A 171 -67.40 6.01 25.11
C ARG A 171 -66.93 4.57 25.17
N SER A 172 -67.66 3.70 25.86
CA SER A 172 -67.39 2.26 25.87
C SER A 172 -67.57 1.62 24.48
N ARG A 173 -68.66 1.96 23.76
CA ARG A 173 -68.89 1.47 22.39
C ARG A 173 -67.88 1.99 21.36
N MET A 174 -67.27 3.14 21.63
CA MET A 174 -66.24 3.77 20.78
C MET A 174 -64.80 3.36 21.13
N ASP A 175 -64.63 2.55 22.19
CA ASP A 175 -63.33 2.17 22.73
C ASP A 175 -62.43 3.40 22.99
N CYS A 176 -63.01 4.46 23.55
CA CYS A 176 -62.30 5.72 23.80
C CYS A 176 -61.12 5.58 24.78
N SER A 177 -61.06 4.48 25.54
CA SER A 177 -60.02 4.18 26.52
C SER A 177 -58.86 3.34 25.97
N SER A 178 -58.98 2.74 24.78
CA SER A 178 -57.82 2.05 24.20
C SER A 178 -56.89 3.08 23.57
N LEU A 179 -55.68 3.14 24.11
CA LEU A 179 -54.56 3.88 23.55
C LEU A 179 -53.45 2.87 23.28
N GLU A 180 -53.03 2.73 22.04
CA GLU A 180 -51.96 1.80 21.64
C GLU A 180 -50.92 2.47 20.76
N ILE A 181 -49.69 1.94 20.75
CA ILE A 181 -48.59 2.40 19.90
C ILE A 181 -48.48 1.51 18.66
N LYS A 182 -48.38 2.13 17.48
CA LYS A 182 -48.11 1.46 16.20
C LYS A 182 -46.94 2.13 15.45
N PRO A 183 -46.26 1.41 14.54
CA PRO A 183 -46.33 -0.05 14.34
C PRO A 183 -45.81 -0.82 15.55
N LYS A 184 -46.07 -2.14 15.63
CA LYS A 184 -45.58 -3.00 16.73
C LYS A 184 -44.14 -3.52 16.52
N ASN A 185 -43.63 -3.39 15.30
CA ASN A 185 -42.28 -3.78 14.91
C ASN A 185 -41.62 -2.61 14.18
N LEU A 186 -40.30 -2.53 14.28
CA LEU A 186 -39.51 -1.49 13.64
C LEU A 186 -38.58 -2.09 12.57
N PRO A 187 -38.24 -1.34 11.51
CA PRO A 187 -37.25 -1.76 10.53
C PRO A 187 -35.88 -2.02 11.17
N GLU A 188 -35.07 -2.82 10.49
CA GLU A 188 -33.67 -3.05 10.87
C GLU A 188 -32.82 -1.81 10.54
N GLY A 189 -31.77 -1.58 11.33
CA GLY A 189 -30.79 -0.52 11.10
C GLY A 189 -29.53 -1.03 10.41
N VAL A 190 -28.82 -0.16 9.70
CA VAL A 190 -27.48 -0.44 9.18
C VAL A 190 -26.48 0.52 9.82
N GLU A 191 -25.34 0.00 10.26
CA GLU A 191 -24.28 0.78 10.91
C GLU A 191 -23.82 1.97 10.05
N ASP A 192 -23.59 3.11 10.72
CA ASP A 192 -23.18 4.39 10.13
C ASP A 192 -24.12 4.93 9.03
N THR A 193 -25.38 4.51 9.04
CA THR A 193 -26.43 5.04 8.16
C THR A 193 -27.52 5.77 8.93
N SER A 194 -28.18 6.72 8.26
CA SER A 194 -29.34 7.42 8.82
C SER A 194 -30.50 6.45 9.00
N TYR A 195 -31.13 6.49 10.16
CA TYR A 195 -32.33 5.72 10.47
C TYR A 195 -33.46 6.68 10.81
N SER A 196 -34.66 6.36 10.32
CA SER A 196 -35.89 7.09 10.66
C SER A 196 -37.07 6.13 10.67
N SER A 197 -37.80 6.08 11.79
CA SER A 197 -39.06 5.35 11.89
C SER A 197 -40.05 6.10 12.76
N GLN A 198 -41.30 6.13 12.34
CA GLN A 198 -42.37 6.85 13.05
C GLN A 198 -43.14 5.90 13.96
N LEU A 199 -43.32 6.30 15.22
CA LEU A 199 -44.34 5.74 16.10
C LEU A 199 -45.58 6.64 16.07
N GLU A 200 -46.74 6.01 16.09
CA GLU A 200 -48.05 6.64 16.06
C GLU A 200 -48.89 6.09 17.20
N ALA A 201 -49.67 6.97 17.84
CA ALA A 201 -50.65 6.56 18.83
C ALA A 201 -52.00 6.37 18.15
N GLN A 202 -52.66 5.26 18.42
CA GLN A 202 -54.02 4.98 17.94
C GLN A 202 -54.97 4.90 19.13
N GLY A 203 -56.11 5.59 19.01
CA GLY A 203 -57.10 5.70 20.08
C GLY A 203 -56.79 6.83 21.07
N GLY A 204 -57.47 6.88 22.22
CA GLY A 204 -57.40 8.02 23.15
C GLY A 204 -57.64 9.40 22.48
N CYS A 205 -56.98 10.43 23.00
CA CYS A 205 -57.15 11.82 22.58
C CYS A 205 -55.85 12.57 22.22
N ALA A 206 -55.72 13.02 20.98
CA ALA A 206 -54.64 13.91 20.57
C ALA A 206 -54.69 15.27 21.34
N PRO A 207 -53.56 16.01 21.45
CA PRO A 207 -52.21 15.66 20.98
C PRO A 207 -51.48 14.66 21.88
N TYR A 208 -50.68 13.80 21.26
CA TYR A 208 -49.85 12.77 21.93
C TYR A 208 -48.43 13.30 22.17
N ALA A 209 -48.28 14.29 23.06
CA ALA A 209 -47.03 15.06 23.15
C ALA A 209 -45.92 14.38 23.97
N ASN A 210 -46.25 13.38 24.79
CA ASN A 210 -45.36 12.80 25.80
C ASN A 210 -44.75 11.46 25.37
N TRP A 211 -44.16 11.40 24.17
CA TRP A 211 -43.42 10.21 23.75
C TRP A 211 -42.15 10.03 24.58
N GLN A 212 -41.99 8.88 25.21
CA GLN A 212 -40.86 8.61 26.09
C GLN A 212 -40.37 7.16 25.99
N VAL A 213 -39.07 6.98 26.19
CA VAL A 213 -38.45 5.66 26.39
C VAL A 213 -38.47 5.38 27.89
N THR A 214 -39.23 4.37 28.30
CA THR A 214 -39.48 4.04 29.71
C THR A 214 -38.63 2.87 30.22
N GLY A 215 -37.97 2.14 29.32
CA GLY A 215 -37.08 1.03 29.66
C GLY A 215 -36.16 0.66 28.51
N GLY A 216 -35.01 0.05 28.82
CA GLY A 216 -33.98 -0.26 27.83
C GLY A 216 -33.35 0.98 27.20
N THR A 217 -32.65 0.80 26.07
CA THR A 217 -31.98 1.88 25.37
C THR A 217 -32.12 1.72 23.86
N LEU A 218 -32.25 2.85 23.16
CA LEU A 218 -32.12 2.87 21.70
C LEU A 218 -30.67 2.53 21.30
N PRO A 219 -30.44 2.03 20.06
CA PRO A 219 -29.11 1.98 19.49
C PRO A 219 -28.40 3.33 19.62
N ALA A 220 -27.10 3.32 19.89
CA ALA A 220 -26.35 4.56 20.03
C ALA A 220 -26.44 5.40 18.74
N GLY A 221 -26.57 6.72 18.93
CA GLY A 221 -26.81 7.69 17.85
C GLY A 221 -28.27 7.82 17.40
N LEU A 222 -29.20 7.00 17.90
CA LEU A 222 -30.64 7.19 17.73
C LEU A 222 -31.28 7.84 18.94
N ALA A 223 -32.30 8.67 18.70
CA ALA A 223 -33.13 9.28 19.72
C ALA A 223 -34.61 9.26 19.32
N LEU A 224 -35.48 9.10 20.31
CA LEU A 224 -36.92 9.30 20.16
C LEU A 224 -37.21 10.80 20.31
N ALA A 225 -37.68 11.44 19.24
CA ALA A 225 -38.06 12.84 19.24
C ALA A 225 -39.46 13.01 19.85
N ALA A 226 -39.53 13.39 21.12
CA ALA A 226 -40.75 14.00 21.66
C ALA A 226 -40.93 15.40 21.03
N PRO A 227 -42.11 15.79 20.53
CA PRO A 227 -43.44 15.17 20.64
C PRO A 227 -43.89 14.33 19.43
N LEU A 228 -43.02 14.15 18.42
CA LEU A 228 -43.42 13.61 17.12
C LEU A 228 -43.49 12.08 17.10
N GLY A 229 -42.94 11.38 18.10
CA GLY A 229 -42.87 9.93 18.13
C GLY A 229 -41.88 9.34 17.12
N THR A 230 -41.07 10.18 16.47
CA THR A 230 -40.11 9.74 15.46
C THR A 230 -38.81 9.31 16.11
N ILE A 231 -38.38 8.09 15.82
CA ILE A 231 -37.03 7.61 16.15
C ILE A 231 -36.13 8.01 14.98
N THR A 232 -35.16 8.88 15.23
CA THR A 232 -34.25 9.38 14.19
C THR A 232 -32.81 9.43 14.69
N GLY A 233 -31.88 9.45 13.75
CA GLY A 233 -30.46 9.63 14.04
C GLY A 233 -29.58 8.85 13.07
N THR A 234 -28.31 8.72 13.42
CA THR A 234 -27.37 7.84 12.71
C THR A 234 -27.04 6.67 13.60
N VAL A 235 -27.26 5.45 13.13
CA VAL A 235 -26.96 4.25 13.91
C VAL A 235 -25.46 4.14 14.07
N ASN A 236 -24.95 4.22 15.30
CA ASN A 236 -23.53 4.10 15.59
C ASN A 236 -23.32 2.98 16.61
N THR A 237 -22.54 1.96 16.25
CA THR A 237 -22.20 0.82 17.12
C THR A 237 -20.78 0.89 17.66
N SER A 238 -20.24 2.08 17.93
CA SER A 238 -18.89 2.34 18.49
C SER A 238 -18.54 1.51 19.74
N ALA A 239 -19.48 0.80 20.36
CA ALA A 239 -19.21 -0.29 21.29
C ALA A 239 -19.41 -1.63 20.59
N THR A 240 -18.31 -2.28 20.18
CA THR A 240 -18.25 -3.66 19.71
C THR A 240 -19.04 -4.62 20.60
N PRO A 241 -20.04 -5.36 20.08
CA PRO A 241 -20.54 -6.53 20.79
C PRO A 241 -19.67 -7.73 20.41
N ALA A 242 -18.79 -8.11 21.35
CA ALA A 242 -18.13 -9.41 21.34
C ALA A 242 -19.16 -10.49 21.65
N GLY A 243 -19.62 -11.19 20.61
CA GLY A 243 -20.44 -12.39 20.74
C GLY A 243 -19.97 -13.41 19.72
N THR A 244 -19.52 -14.57 20.21
CA THR A 244 -19.36 -15.82 19.43
C THR A 244 -20.71 -16.20 18.80
N PHE A 245 -20.75 -17.04 17.76
CA PHE A 245 -21.80 -18.04 17.40
C PHE A 245 -22.16 -18.11 15.89
N GLY A 246 -22.28 -19.36 15.39
CA GLY A 246 -23.34 -19.87 14.50
C GLY A 246 -23.30 -19.58 13.00
N ALA A 247 -23.18 -20.62 12.17
CA ALA A 247 -23.17 -20.56 10.70
C ALA A 247 -24.57 -20.29 10.07
N GLY A 248 -24.67 -19.24 9.25
CA GLY A 248 -25.81 -18.99 8.34
C GLY A 248 -26.30 -17.54 8.32
N GLY A 249 -25.73 -16.70 7.44
CA GLY A 249 -26.04 -15.27 7.30
C GLY A 249 -25.38 -14.41 8.39
N CYS A 250 -24.82 -13.25 8.07
CA CYS A 250 -24.12 -12.46 9.10
C CYS A 250 -25.15 -11.92 10.11
N PRO A 251 -25.09 -12.31 11.41
CA PRO A 251 -26.09 -11.87 12.39
C PRO A 251 -26.00 -10.36 12.66
N ALA A 252 -27.03 -9.74 13.22
CA ALA A 252 -26.98 -8.33 13.63
C ALA A 252 -25.76 -8.05 14.52
N VAL A 253 -25.04 -6.95 14.26
CA VAL A 253 -23.90 -6.45 15.05
C VAL A 253 -24.34 -6.15 16.47
N SER A 254 -25.55 -5.61 16.64
CA SER A 254 -26.18 -5.32 17.92
C SER A 254 -27.70 -5.48 17.80
N ALA A 255 -28.35 -5.87 18.88
CA ALA A 255 -29.80 -5.80 19.02
C ALA A 255 -30.11 -4.95 20.26
N SER A 256 -30.73 -3.79 20.05
CA SER A 256 -31.12 -2.90 21.14
C SER A 256 -32.61 -3.05 21.42
N ASN A 257 -32.92 -3.42 22.66
CA ASN A 257 -34.28 -3.52 23.16
C ASN A 257 -34.63 -2.26 23.94
N PHE A 258 -35.76 -1.63 23.61
CA PHE A 258 -36.29 -0.50 24.36
C PHE A 258 -37.81 -0.59 24.48
N GLN A 259 -38.34 0.14 25.44
CA GLN A 259 -39.76 0.23 25.73
C GLN A 259 -40.19 1.67 25.52
N ALA A 260 -41.25 1.88 24.74
CA ALA A 260 -41.82 3.20 24.52
C ALA A 260 -43.21 3.30 25.15
N GLN A 261 -43.55 4.51 25.56
CA GLN A 261 -44.85 4.87 26.10
C GLN A 261 -45.25 6.26 25.62
N VAL A 262 -46.54 6.52 25.56
CA VAL A 262 -47.12 7.81 25.21
C VAL A 262 -48.39 8.04 26.01
N ASP A 263 -48.61 9.30 26.39
CA ASP A 263 -49.85 9.75 27.00
C ASP A 263 -50.70 10.51 25.99
N ASP A 264 -52.01 10.43 26.16
CA ASP A 264 -52.97 11.28 25.46
C ASP A 264 -53.18 12.62 26.21
N SER A 265 -53.95 13.53 25.61
CA SER A 265 -54.19 14.86 26.17
C SER A 265 -55.04 14.89 27.44
N LEU A 266 -55.69 13.76 27.77
CA LEU A 266 -56.45 13.58 29.00
C LEU A 266 -55.62 12.90 30.11
N GLY A 267 -54.36 12.56 29.84
CA GLY A 267 -53.47 11.87 30.77
C GLY A 267 -53.67 10.36 30.80
N ASN A 268 -54.38 9.77 29.83
CA ASN A 268 -54.43 8.32 29.69
C ASN A 268 -53.11 7.84 29.09
N THR A 269 -52.53 6.81 29.68
CA THR A 269 -51.23 6.28 29.28
C THR A 269 -51.39 4.98 28.49
N ALA A 270 -50.70 4.87 27.36
CA ALA A 270 -50.70 3.65 26.55
C ALA A 270 -50.01 2.50 27.31
N PRO A 271 -50.42 1.23 27.11
CA PRO A 271 -49.64 0.09 27.54
C PRO A 271 -48.22 0.18 26.98
N VAL A 272 -47.24 -0.16 27.81
CA VAL A 272 -45.83 -0.12 27.42
C VAL A 272 -45.60 -1.06 26.24
N GLN A 273 -45.04 -0.53 25.14
CA GLN A 273 -44.72 -1.31 23.96
C GLN A 273 -43.22 -1.55 23.88
N SER A 274 -42.83 -2.83 23.85
CA SER A 274 -41.44 -3.25 23.64
C SER A 274 -41.11 -3.28 22.16
N PHE A 275 -39.90 -2.82 21.83
CA PHE A 275 -39.33 -2.79 20.49
C PHE A 275 -37.91 -3.35 20.51
N THR A 276 -37.53 -3.97 19.40
CA THR A 276 -36.16 -4.39 19.11
C THR A 276 -35.74 -3.78 17.78
N ILE A 277 -34.58 -3.12 17.75
CA ILE A 277 -33.91 -2.71 16.51
C ILE A 277 -32.66 -3.57 16.36
N ASN A 278 -32.66 -4.43 15.35
CA ASN A 278 -31.48 -5.19 14.93
C ASN A 278 -30.62 -4.30 14.02
N VAL A 279 -29.34 -4.16 14.35
CA VAL A 279 -28.38 -3.36 13.59
C VAL A 279 -27.44 -4.29 12.83
N PHE A 280 -27.37 -4.16 11.50
CA PHE A 280 -26.47 -4.93 10.63
C PHE A 280 -25.26 -4.10 10.22
N PRO A 281 -24.11 -4.74 9.91
CA PRO A 281 -22.93 -4.00 9.47
C PRO A 281 -23.16 -3.46 8.04
N GLN A 282 -22.43 -2.42 7.65
CA GLN A 282 -22.39 -2.02 6.25
C GLN A 282 -21.89 -3.17 5.36
N THR A 283 -22.23 -3.14 4.07
CA THR A 283 -21.70 -4.12 3.11
C THR A 283 -20.17 -4.06 3.06
N LEU A 284 -19.52 -5.21 3.17
CA LEU A 284 -18.07 -5.36 3.05
C LEU A 284 -17.59 -4.91 1.66
N ARG A 285 -16.63 -3.99 1.63
CA ARG A 285 -16.07 -3.43 0.38
C ARG A 285 -14.58 -3.13 0.51
N ILE A 286 -13.88 -3.17 -0.62
CA ILE A 286 -12.50 -2.68 -0.75
C ILE A 286 -12.55 -1.22 -1.20
N THR A 287 -11.93 -0.31 -0.47
CA THR A 287 -12.05 1.14 -0.68
C THR A 287 -10.97 1.73 -1.59
N ASN A 288 -9.85 1.04 -1.82
CA ASN A 288 -8.84 1.49 -2.79
C ASN A 288 -9.47 1.64 -4.17
N MET A 289 -9.26 2.78 -4.83
CA MET A 289 -9.66 2.98 -6.23
C MET A 289 -8.70 2.23 -7.14
N ASP A 290 -7.41 2.57 -7.05
CA ASP A 290 -6.31 2.03 -7.85
C ASP A 290 -5.09 1.71 -6.96
N LEU A 291 -4.07 1.07 -7.54
CA LEU A 291 -2.78 0.83 -6.88
C LEU A 291 -1.65 1.59 -7.60
N PRO A 292 -0.65 2.13 -6.86
CA PRO A 292 0.49 2.79 -7.49
C PRO A 292 1.27 1.84 -8.41
N SER A 293 1.87 2.41 -9.46
CA SER A 293 2.86 1.70 -10.30
C SER A 293 4.15 1.45 -9.54
N GLY A 294 4.90 0.41 -9.94
CA GLY A 294 6.24 0.10 -9.43
C GLY A 294 7.33 0.22 -10.50
N THR A 295 8.58 0.08 -10.06
CA THR A 295 9.76 -0.04 -10.94
C THR A 295 10.41 -1.39 -10.70
N GLU A 296 10.76 -2.10 -11.76
CA GLU A 296 11.48 -3.37 -11.69
C GLU A 296 12.80 -3.22 -10.90
N GLY A 297 13.05 -4.13 -9.97
CA GLY A 297 14.19 -4.07 -9.04
C GLY A 297 14.07 -3.05 -7.91
N GLY A 298 13.07 -2.16 -7.93
CA GLY A 298 12.80 -1.17 -6.88
C GLY A 298 11.94 -1.72 -5.75
N SER A 299 12.03 -1.15 -4.55
CA SER A 299 11.12 -1.53 -3.46
C SER A 299 9.70 -1.04 -3.76
N TYR A 300 8.71 -1.89 -3.49
CA TYR A 300 7.30 -1.58 -3.63
C TYR A 300 6.56 -1.88 -2.32
N SER A 301 5.66 -0.99 -1.92
CA SER A 301 4.77 -1.21 -0.78
C SER A 301 3.49 -0.40 -0.95
N THR A 302 2.34 -1.07 -0.90
CA THR A 302 1.02 -0.43 -0.87
C THR A 302 0.10 -1.22 0.05
N THR A 303 -0.89 -0.55 0.65
CA THR A 303 -1.84 -1.19 1.57
C THR A 303 -3.26 -1.10 1.03
N LEU A 304 -3.96 -2.23 1.10
CA LEU A 304 -5.37 -2.34 0.81
C LEU A 304 -6.20 -1.99 2.05
N PHE A 305 -7.31 -1.29 1.84
CA PHE A 305 -8.21 -0.82 2.86
C PHE A 305 -9.60 -1.41 2.63
N GLY A 306 -10.13 -2.04 3.68
CA GLY A 306 -11.48 -2.57 3.74
C GLY A 306 -12.39 -1.62 4.51
N ALA A 307 -13.69 -1.64 4.22
CA ALA A 307 -14.71 -0.98 5.01
C ALA A 307 -16.00 -1.82 5.05
N GLY A 308 -16.80 -1.62 6.10
CA GLY A 308 -17.99 -2.43 6.36
C GLY A 308 -17.66 -3.85 6.81
N GLY A 309 -18.65 -4.72 6.80
CA GLY A 309 -18.53 -6.08 7.31
C GLY A 309 -18.28 -6.14 8.82
N ARG A 310 -17.79 -7.29 9.30
CA ARG A 310 -17.45 -7.55 10.70
C ARG A 310 -15.95 -7.59 10.96
N ASN A 311 -15.59 -7.42 12.23
CA ASN A 311 -14.20 -7.37 12.70
C ASN A 311 -13.32 -8.53 12.17
N THR A 312 -12.03 -8.20 12.02
CA THR A 312 -10.96 -9.01 11.41
C THR A 312 -11.10 -9.18 9.91
N TYR A 313 -10.33 -8.38 9.18
CA TYR A 313 -10.18 -8.54 7.73
C TYR A 313 -9.08 -9.53 7.41
N SER A 314 -9.36 -10.40 6.44
CA SER A 314 -8.39 -11.27 5.82
C SER A 314 -8.36 -11.04 4.32
N TRP A 315 -7.15 -11.04 3.77
CA TRP A 315 -6.86 -10.65 2.41
C TRP A 315 -6.24 -11.83 1.66
N SER A 316 -6.69 -12.07 0.43
CA SER A 316 -6.12 -13.08 -0.45
C SER A 316 -6.19 -12.65 -1.90
N ILE A 317 -5.41 -13.30 -2.77
CA ILE A 317 -5.53 -13.16 -4.22
C ILE A 317 -6.56 -14.19 -4.69
N SER A 318 -7.68 -13.73 -5.24
CA SER A 318 -8.77 -14.59 -5.71
C SER A 318 -8.60 -15.04 -7.16
N SER A 319 -7.91 -14.24 -7.98
CA SER A 319 -7.55 -14.60 -9.36
C SER A 319 -6.37 -13.77 -9.87
N GLY A 320 -5.71 -14.24 -10.93
CA GLY A 320 -4.48 -13.63 -11.45
C GLY A 320 -3.29 -13.86 -10.53
N THR A 321 -2.21 -13.11 -10.78
CA THR A 321 -0.98 -13.20 -10.00
C THR A 321 -0.43 -11.79 -9.75
N LEU A 322 0.12 -11.56 -8.55
CA LEU A 322 0.91 -10.38 -8.29
C LEU A 322 2.15 -10.34 -9.20
N PRO A 323 2.74 -9.16 -9.46
CA PRO A 323 4.06 -9.07 -10.07
C PRO A 323 5.07 -9.99 -9.35
N PRO A 324 5.86 -10.79 -10.08
CA PRO A 324 6.86 -11.67 -9.45
C PRO A 324 7.77 -10.89 -8.51
N GLY A 325 7.95 -11.38 -7.28
CA GLY A 325 8.73 -10.70 -6.24
C GLY A 325 7.90 -9.79 -5.31
N LEU A 326 6.61 -9.61 -5.57
CA LEU A 326 5.64 -9.03 -4.63
C LEU A 326 4.82 -10.11 -3.93
N ALA A 327 4.43 -9.86 -2.69
CA ALA A 327 3.57 -10.72 -1.90
C ALA A 327 2.50 -9.90 -1.16
N LEU A 328 1.31 -10.49 -0.99
CA LEU A 328 0.23 -9.94 -0.16
C LEU A 328 0.35 -10.50 1.26
N ASN A 329 0.40 -9.62 2.24
CA ASN A 329 0.20 -9.98 3.64
C ASN A 329 -1.30 -10.16 3.90
N GLY A 330 -1.73 -11.40 4.15
CA GLY A 330 -3.14 -11.74 4.31
C GLY A 330 -3.81 -11.14 5.56
N ALA A 331 -3.06 -10.67 6.55
CA ALA A 331 -3.61 -10.05 7.76
C ALA A 331 -3.70 -8.52 7.63
N THR A 332 -2.70 -7.88 7.01
CA THR A 332 -2.63 -6.42 6.93
C THR A 332 -3.15 -5.85 5.61
N GLY A 333 -3.30 -6.68 4.58
CA GLY A 333 -3.66 -6.21 3.24
C GLY A 333 -2.51 -5.50 2.51
N THR A 334 -1.29 -5.54 3.06
CA THR A 334 -0.12 -4.90 2.46
C THR A 334 0.45 -5.77 1.35
N ILE A 335 0.57 -5.20 0.14
CA ILE A 335 1.32 -5.79 -0.97
C ILE A 335 2.71 -5.16 -0.96
N SER A 336 3.75 -5.97 -0.76
CA SER A 336 5.13 -5.46 -0.71
C SER A 336 6.15 -6.45 -1.28
N GLY A 337 7.33 -5.93 -1.59
CA GLY A 337 8.45 -6.70 -2.12
C GLY A 337 9.26 -5.92 -3.15
N THR A 338 9.97 -6.64 -4.00
CA THR A 338 10.77 -6.08 -5.09
C THR A 338 10.34 -6.75 -6.39
N PRO A 339 9.61 -6.06 -7.29
CA PRO A 339 9.10 -6.68 -8.50
C PRO A 339 10.25 -6.99 -9.46
N ALA A 340 10.28 -8.20 -10.00
CA ALA A 340 11.42 -8.74 -10.74
C ALA A 340 11.34 -8.55 -12.26
N ILE A 341 10.14 -8.29 -12.81
CA ILE A 341 9.91 -8.20 -14.25
C ILE A 341 8.96 -7.03 -14.53
N ALA A 342 9.31 -6.20 -15.51
CA ALA A 342 8.45 -5.14 -16.01
C ALA A 342 7.24 -5.69 -16.79
N GLY A 343 6.08 -5.09 -16.61
CA GLY A 343 4.83 -5.49 -17.24
C GLY A 343 3.59 -5.03 -16.48
N ASP A 344 2.42 -5.23 -17.09
CA ASP A 344 1.13 -4.97 -16.46
C ASP A 344 0.57 -6.26 -15.85
N TYR A 345 0.30 -6.23 -14.54
CA TYR A 345 -0.19 -7.39 -13.79
C TYR A 345 -1.61 -7.15 -13.32
N ASN A 346 -2.55 -7.87 -13.93
CA ASN A 346 -3.96 -7.86 -13.57
C ASN A 346 -4.24 -8.98 -12.57
N PHE A 347 -4.83 -8.65 -11.43
CA PHE A 347 -5.22 -9.62 -10.40
C PHE A 347 -6.47 -9.15 -9.67
N ALA A 348 -7.19 -10.07 -9.04
CA ALA A 348 -8.28 -9.74 -8.14
C ALA A 348 -7.90 -10.09 -6.71
N VAL A 349 -8.23 -9.19 -5.79
CA VAL A 349 -8.08 -9.37 -4.36
C VAL A 349 -9.44 -9.78 -3.81
N ALA A 350 -9.47 -10.79 -2.95
CA ALA A 350 -10.60 -11.05 -2.06
C ALA A 350 -10.32 -10.45 -0.68
N LEU A 351 -11.31 -9.72 -0.18
CA LEU A 351 -11.41 -9.25 1.19
C LEU A 351 -12.52 -10.06 1.86
N SER A 352 -12.16 -10.79 2.92
CA SER A 352 -13.09 -11.57 3.71
C SER A 352 -13.13 -11.03 5.13
N ASP A 353 -14.34 -10.92 5.68
CA ASP A 353 -14.56 -10.76 7.11
C ASP A 353 -15.01 -12.10 7.72
N THR A 354 -15.52 -12.06 8.96
CA THR A 354 -16.01 -13.27 9.66
C THR A 354 -17.22 -13.95 8.97
N CYS A 355 -17.95 -13.25 8.10
CA CYS A 355 -19.26 -13.67 7.55
C CYS A 355 -19.35 -13.68 6.02
N ASN A 356 -18.59 -12.83 5.35
CA ASN A 356 -18.78 -12.36 3.98
C ASN A 356 -17.43 -12.29 3.27
N THR A 357 -17.48 -12.37 1.95
CA THR A 357 -16.31 -12.14 1.09
C THR A 357 -16.71 -11.27 -0.07
N THR A 358 -15.88 -10.28 -0.39
CA THR A 358 -16.01 -9.43 -1.56
C THR A 358 -14.72 -9.48 -2.36
N SER A 359 -14.78 -9.16 -3.65
CA SER A 359 -13.59 -9.13 -4.50
C SER A 359 -13.56 -7.90 -5.39
N LYS A 360 -12.35 -7.37 -5.61
CA LYS A 360 -12.09 -6.25 -6.50
C LYS A 360 -10.85 -6.53 -7.35
N ALA A 361 -10.95 -6.23 -8.65
CA ALA A 361 -9.83 -6.30 -9.58
C ALA A 361 -8.92 -5.07 -9.46
N PHE A 362 -7.62 -5.29 -9.56
CA PHE A 362 -6.58 -4.27 -9.57
C PHE A 362 -5.56 -4.56 -10.67
N THR A 363 -4.85 -3.52 -11.06
CA THR A 363 -3.67 -3.62 -11.93
C THR A 363 -2.49 -2.98 -11.21
N ILE A 364 -1.32 -3.62 -11.27
CA ILE A 364 -0.04 -2.98 -10.94
C ILE A 364 0.80 -2.97 -12.21
N THR A 365 1.17 -1.78 -12.67
CA THR A 365 2.13 -1.59 -13.76
C THR A 365 3.54 -1.52 -13.18
N ILE A 366 4.42 -2.43 -13.62
CA ILE A 366 5.85 -2.39 -13.32
C ILE A 366 6.59 -1.86 -14.54
N THR A 367 7.27 -0.72 -14.37
CA THR A 367 8.08 -0.10 -15.40
C THR A 367 9.53 -0.57 -15.34
N ALA A 368 10.16 -0.76 -16.50
CA ALA A 368 11.60 -1.03 -16.56
C ALA A 368 12.38 0.23 -16.14
N PRO A 369 13.54 0.11 -15.47
CA PRO A 369 14.39 1.24 -15.16
C PRO A 369 14.94 1.88 -16.45
N ALA A 370 15.20 3.19 -16.40
CA ALA A 370 15.76 3.92 -17.54
C ALA A 370 17.15 3.40 -17.98
N SER A 371 17.87 2.73 -17.09
CA SER A 371 19.19 2.12 -17.33
C SER A 371 19.12 0.73 -18.00
N GLY A 372 17.93 0.20 -18.26
CA GLY A 372 17.72 -1.20 -18.66
C GLY A 372 17.09 -2.01 -17.54
N GLY A 373 16.41 -3.10 -17.91
CA GLY A 373 15.75 -4.03 -17.00
C GLY A 373 15.89 -5.47 -17.49
N CYS A 374 15.35 -6.44 -16.73
CA CYS A 374 15.38 -7.85 -17.12
C CYS A 374 14.46 -8.14 -18.32
N GLY A 375 13.76 -7.16 -18.89
CA GLY A 375 13.16 -7.27 -20.23
C GLY A 375 14.16 -7.11 -21.39
N VAL A 376 15.32 -6.48 -21.15
CA VAL A 376 16.27 -6.07 -22.20
C VAL A 376 17.52 -6.98 -22.17
N PRO A 377 17.93 -7.60 -23.28
CA PRO A 377 19.13 -8.45 -23.31
C PRO A 377 20.41 -7.62 -23.11
N LEU A 378 21.43 -8.23 -22.49
CA LEU A 378 22.74 -7.62 -22.36
C LEU A 378 23.43 -7.55 -23.73
N SER A 379 23.96 -6.39 -24.08
CA SER A 379 24.73 -6.17 -25.31
C SER A 379 26.01 -5.38 -25.02
N LEU A 380 27.13 -5.90 -25.51
CA LEU A 380 28.43 -5.24 -25.45
C LEU A 380 28.63 -4.31 -26.65
N SER A 381 29.32 -3.20 -26.42
CA SER A 381 29.77 -2.27 -27.46
C SER A 381 31.25 -1.93 -27.22
N PRO A 382 32.17 -2.28 -28.14
CA PRO A 382 31.93 -3.06 -29.37
C PRO A 382 31.38 -4.47 -29.06
N SER A 383 30.68 -5.12 -30.01
CA SER A 383 30.14 -6.47 -29.78
C SER A 383 31.21 -7.58 -29.80
N GLY A 384 32.41 -7.25 -30.27
CA GLY A 384 33.56 -8.15 -30.43
C GLY A 384 34.46 -7.67 -31.57
N GLY A 385 35.60 -8.35 -31.75
CA GLY A 385 36.55 -8.10 -32.83
C GLY A 385 37.82 -7.36 -32.40
N ALA A 386 38.55 -6.86 -33.40
CA ALA A 386 39.80 -6.15 -33.18
C ALA A 386 39.55 -4.78 -32.53
N LEU A 387 40.13 -4.57 -31.36
CA LEU A 387 40.27 -3.24 -30.79
C LEU A 387 41.40 -2.50 -31.50
N ALA A 388 41.56 -1.20 -31.18
CA ALA A 388 42.64 -0.40 -31.75
C ALA A 388 44.01 -1.08 -31.53
N ALA A 389 44.91 -0.96 -32.52
CA ALA A 389 46.25 -1.50 -32.39
C ALA A 389 47.06 -0.67 -31.37
N GLY A 390 47.84 -1.36 -30.53
CA GLY A 390 48.82 -0.74 -29.64
C GLY A 390 50.21 -0.69 -30.27
N THR A 391 51.13 0.05 -29.66
CA THR A 391 52.57 0.04 -30.02
C THR A 391 53.37 -0.19 -28.74
N VAL A 392 54.40 -1.04 -28.81
CA VAL A 392 55.30 -1.30 -27.67
C VAL A 392 55.81 0.02 -27.08
N SER A 393 55.82 0.11 -25.75
CA SER A 393 56.24 1.29 -24.96
C SER A 393 55.38 2.55 -25.12
N THR A 394 54.23 2.48 -25.81
CA THR A 394 53.28 3.59 -25.93
C THR A 394 52.04 3.34 -25.09
N ALA A 395 51.53 4.37 -24.40
CA ALA A 395 50.31 4.24 -23.62
C ALA A 395 49.13 3.83 -24.51
N TYR A 396 48.37 2.84 -24.04
CA TYR A 396 47.20 2.29 -24.71
C TYR A 396 45.97 2.41 -23.81
N SER A 397 44.80 2.68 -24.40
CA SER A 397 43.52 2.66 -23.72
C SER A 397 42.41 2.28 -24.70
N ALA A 398 41.56 1.34 -24.31
CA ALA A 398 40.32 0.99 -25.01
C ALA A 398 39.24 0.64 -24.00
N SER A 399 37.98 0.99 -24.29
CA SER A 399 36.84 0.70 -23.43
C SER A 399 35.83 -0.20 -24.13
N ILE A 400 35.18 -1.04 -23.33
CA ILE A 400 34.05 -1.88 -23.72
C ILE A 400 32.91 -1.51 -22.76
N SER A 401 31.76 -1.13 -23.31
CA SER A 401 30.56 -0.77 -22.54
C SER A 401 29.49 -1.85 -22.66
N VAL A 402 28.63 -1.98 -21.65
CA VAL A 402 27.43 -2.84 -21.68
C VAL A 402 26.16 -1.98 -21.69
N SER A 403 25.13 -2.48 -22.35
CA SER A 403 23.77 -1.95 -22.33
C SER A 403 22.76 -3.07 -22.10
N GLY A 404 21.56 -2.74 -21.62
CA GLY A 404 20.52 -3.71 -21.25
C GLY A 404 20.77 -4.37 -19.90
N GLY A 405 19.94 -5.36 -19.54
CA GLY A 405 19.98 -6.01 -18.22
C GLY A 405 19.70 -5.06 -17.04
N LEU A 406 19.84 -5.57 -15.81
CA LEU A 406 19.62 -4.82 -14.58
C LEU A 406 20.95 -4.54 -13.83
N THR A 407 21.15 -3.32 -13.34
CA THR A 407 22.34 -2.96 -12.54
C THR A 407 22.27 -3.53 -11.12
N PRO A 408 23.40 -3.80 -10.42
CA PRO A 408 24.79 -3.60 -10.85
C PRO A 408 25.32 -4.70 -11.78
N TYR A 409 26.23 -4.33 -12.68
CA TYR A 409 26.93 -5.29 -13.55
C TYR A 409 28.18 -5.84 -12.87
N THR A 410 28.45 -7.12 -13.11
CA THR A 410 29.67 -7.81 -12.68
C THR A 410 30.49 -8.18 -13.90
N TRP A 411 31.68 -7.60 -14.03
CA TRP A 411 32.60 -7.88 -15.12
C TRP A 411 33.62 -8.95 -14.73
N THR A 412 33.87 -9.88 -15.63
CA THR A 412 34.96 -10.86 -15.51
C THR A 412 36.05 -10.48 -16.52
N CYS A 413 37.19 -10.04 -16.01
CA CYS A 413 38.36 -9.71 -16.84
C CYS A 413 39.08 -10.97 -17.34
N PRO A 414 39.82 -10.88 -18.46
CA PRO A 414 40.61 -11.99 -18.99
C PRO A 414 41.62 -12.53 -17.97
N SER A 415 41.96 -13.82 -18.08
CA SER A 415 43.00 -14.45 -17.26
C SER A 415 44.38 -13.81 -17.47
N ALA A 416 45.22 -13.85 -16.44
CA ALA A 416 46.59 -13.35 -16.51
C ALA A 416 47.36 -14.05 -17.65
N GLY A 417 47.84 -13.27 -18.62
CA GLY A 417 48.55 -13.75 -19.82
C GLY A 417 47.75 -13.71 -21.12
N ALA A 418 46.42 -13.53 -21.08
CA ALA A 418 45.59 -13.34 -22.28
C ALA A 418 45.65 -11.90 -22.84
N LEU A 419 45.90 -10.92 -21.97
CA LEU A 419 46.13 -9.53 -22.37
C LEU A 419 47.61 -9.31 -22.78
N PRO A 420 47.89 -8.33 -23.67
CA PRO A 420 49.26 -7.91 -23.93
C PRO A 420 49.98 -7.56 -22.61
N PRO A 421 51.20 -8.08 -22.36
CA PRO A 421 51.96 -7.77 -21.15
C PRO A 421 52.10 -6.26 -20.94
N GLY A 422 51.75 -5.77 -19.75
CA GLY A 422 51.73 -4.34 -19.42
C GLY A 422 50.37 -3.64 -19.57
N LEU A 423 49.34 -4.34 -20.07
CA LEU A 423 47.94 -3.88 -20.04
C LEU A 423 47.17 -4.53 -18.88
N VAL A 424 46.24 -3.76 -18.30
CA VAL A 424 45.35 -4.18 -17.22
C VAL A 424 43.90 -3.93 -17.63
N CYS A 425 43.01 -4.85 -17.24
CA CYS A 425 41.57 -4.73 -17.40
C CYS A 425 40.95 -4.21 -16.10
N THR A 426 40.28 -3.07 -16.16
CA THR A 426 39.73 -2.36 -14.99
C THR A 426 38.23 -2.12 -15.18
N PRO A 427 37.36 -2.87 -14.48
CA PRO A 427 35.92 -2.65 -14.50
C PRO A 427 35.51 -1.33 -13.83
N SER A 428 34.51 -0.65 -14.39
CA SER A 428 33.87 0.53 -13.80
C SER A 428 32.41 0.64 -14.24
N GLY A 429 31.50 0.21 -13.37
CA GLY A 429 30.05 0.27 -13.59
C GLY A 429 29.61 -0.42 -14.89
N GLY A 430 29.03 0.36 -15.81
CA GLY A 430 28.58 -0.09 -17.14
C GLY A 430 29.68 -0.27 -18.19
N SER A 431 30.95 -0.27 -17.80
CA SER A 431 32.06 -0.44 -18.74
C SER A 431 33.27 -1.13 -18.11
N VAL A 432 34.18 -1.58 -18.96
CA VAL A 432 35.52 -2.03 -18.59
C VAL A 432 36.55 -1.36 -19.48
N THR A 433 37.65 -0.89 -18.88
CA THR A 433 38.74 -0.22 -19.60
C THR A 433 39.97 -1.10 -19.59
N ILE A 434 40.57 -1.32 -20.77
CA ILE A 434 41.84 -2.00 -20.96
C ILE A 434 42.90 -0.94 -21.19
N SER A 435 43.82 -0.76 -20.25
CA SER A 435 44.79 0.33 -20.30
C SER A 435 46.16 -0.07 -19.74
N GLY A 436 47.21 0.61 -20.19
CA GLY A 436 48.58 0.42 -19.72
C GLY A 436 49.59 0.69 -20.83
N THR A 437 50.78 0.12 -20.68
CA THR A 437 51.86 0.26 -21.68
C THR A 437 52.33 -1.13 -22.09
N PRO A 438 52.04 -1.59 -23.32
CA PRO A 438 52.37 -2.93 -23.74
C PRO A 438 53.89 -3.08 -23.93
N THR A 439 54.46 -4.21 -23.51
CA THR A 439 55.91 -4.45 -23.53
C THR A 439 56.37 -5.45 -24.59
N THR A 440 55.45 -6.25 -25.15
CA THR A 440 55.77 -7.28 -26.14
C THR A 440 54.85 -7.13 -27.36
N ALA A 441 55.46 -7.11 -28.56
CA ALA A 441 54.71 -7.10 -29.81
C ALA A 441 54.06 -8.47 -30.06
N GLY A 442 52.88 -8.46 -30.67
CA GLY A 442 52.11 -9.67 -30.93
C GLY A 442 50.61 -9.41 -31.02
N THR A 443 49.86 -10.42 -31.42
CA THR A 443 48.38 -10.38 -31.42
C THR A 443 47.86 -11.19 -30.25
N TYR A 444 47.07 -10.54 -29.40
CA TYR A 444 46.52 -11.11 -28.18
C TYR A 444 45.00 -11.21 -28.31
N ASN A 445 44.46 -12.41 -28.11
CA ASN A 445 43.02 -12.66 -28.15
C ASN A 445 42.53 -12.94 -26.73
N PHE A 446 41.39 -12.37 -26.36
CA PHE A 446 40.83 -12.52 -25.03
C PHE A 446 39.31 -12.31 -25.04
N ASP A 447 38.64 -12.89 -24.05
CA ASP A 447 37.20 -12.71 -23.85
C ASP A 447 36.93 -11.79 -22.66
N VAL A 448 35.89 -10.98 -22.78
CA VAL A 448 35.33 -10.19 -21.68
C VAL A 448 33.89 -10.65 -21.47
N ASN A 449 33.57 -11.03 -20.23
CA ASN A 449 32.23 -11.43 -19.83
C ASN A 449 31.63 -10.41 -18.86
N VAL A 450 30.34 -10.13 -19.02
CA VAL A 450 29.56 -9.29 -18.09
C VAL A 450 28.29 -10.01 -17.69
N THR A 451 27.95 -9.94 -16.41
CA THR A 451 26.67 -10.43 -15.89
C THR A 451 25.87 -9.31 -15.23
N ASP A 452 24.55 -9.38 -15.31
CA ASP A 452 23.65 -8.43 -14.65
C ASP A 452 23.12 -8.96 -13.31
N SER A 453 22.29 -8.17 -12.62
CA SER A 453 21.68 -8.51 -11.33
C SER A 453 20.29 -9.15 -11.44
N CYS A 454 19.86 -9.54 -12.65
CA CYS A 454 18.58 -10.19 -12.85
C CYS A 454 18.49 -11.53 -12.11
N THR A 455 17.27 -12.03 -11.88
CA THR A 455 17.05 -13.36 -11.30
C THR A 455 16.22 -14.22 -12.26
N PRO A 456 16.82 -15.22 -12.94
CA PRO A 456 18.24 -15.60 -12.91
C PRO A 456 19.17 -14.57 -13.60
N PRO A 457 20.47 -14.49 -13.21
CA PRO A 457 21.42 -13.58 -13.82
C PRO A 457 21.61 -13.86 -15.30
N ARG A 458 21.71 -12.81 -16.11
CA ARG A 458 22.03 -12.91 -17.53
C ARG A 458 23.51 -12.63 -17.75
N SER A 459 24.04 -13.13 -18.86
CA SER A 459 25.44 -12.94 -19.22
C SER A 459 25.59 -12.57 -20.69
N ALA A 460 26.61 -11.76 -21.00
CA ALA A 460 27.05 -11.49 -22.36
C ALA A 460 28.57 -11.60 -22.43
N THR A 461 29.07 -12.29 -23.46
CA THR A 461 30.50 -12.48 -23.72
C THR A 461 30.86 -11.84 -25.04
N GLY A 462 31.94 -11.07 -25.06
CA GLY A 462 32.56 -10.53 -26.27
C GLY A 462 33.98 -11.04 -26.42
N SER A 463 34.33 -11.51 -27.62
CA SER A 463 35.70 -11.93 -27.96
C SER A 463 36.42 -10.80 -28.69
N TYR A 464 37.59 -10.43 -28.19
CA TYR A 464 38.36 -9.29 -28.68
C TYR A 464 39.79 -9.67 -29.03
N SER A 465 40.42 -8.85 -29.86
CA SER A 465 41.85 -8.92 -30.12
C SER A 465 42.53 -7.55 -30.06
N ILE A 466 43.78 -7.52 -29.58
CA ILE A 466 44.66 -6.36 -29.64
C ILE A 466 45.92 -6.78 -30.39
N SER A 467 46.22 -6.08 -31.48
CA SER A 467 47.51 -6.19 -32.16
C SER A 467 48.46 -5.14 -31.60
N VAL A 468 49.58 -5.58 -31.00
CA VAL A 468 50.65 -4.70 -30.53
C VAL A 468 51.76 -4.70 -31.56
N ASN A 469 51.93 -3.56 -32.22
CA ASN A 469 53.01 -3.32 -33.16
C ASN A 469 54.34 -3.10 -32.42
N PRO A 470 55.47 -3.49 -33.02
CA PRO A 470 56.78 -3.17 -32.49
C PRO A 470 57.02 -1.65 -32.40
N SER A 471 57.93 -1.23 -31.53
CA SER A 471 58.29 0.19 -31.33
C SER A 471 58.66 0.85 -32.65
N ALA A 472 58.20 2.08 -32.91
CA ALA A 472 58.53 2.84 -34.12
C ALA A 472 59.94 3.45 -34.10
N PHE A 473 60.66 3.36 -32.98
CA PHE A 473 61.99 3.93 -32.82
C PHE A 473 63.05 2.84 -32.62
N PRO A 474 64.27 3.03 -33.17
CA PRO A 474 65.39 2.16 -32.85
C PRO A 474 65.67 2.20 -31.33
N PRO A 475 66.17 1.09 -30.76
CA PRO A 475 66.46 1.01 -29.35
C PRO A 475 67.67 1.89 -29.05
N THR A 476 67.75 2.46 -27.85
CA THR A 476 68.92 3.20 -27.33
C THR A 476 69.42 2.53 -26.06
N CYS A 477 70.73 2.35 -25.91
CA CYS A 477 71.29 1.68 -24.73
C CYS A 477 72.27 2.56 -23.94
N THR A 478 72.39 2.26 -22.66
CA THR A 478 73.51 2.68 -21.81
C THR A 478 74.23 1.43 -21.29
N LEU A 479 75.55 1.50 -21.19
CA LEU A 479 76.40 0.42 -20.68
C LEU A 479 77.34 0.99 -19.64
N LEU A 480 77.37 0.38 -18.45
CA LEU A 480 78.18 0.79 -17.31
C LEU A 480 79.01 -0.39 -16.81
N ALA A 481 80.21 -0.09 -16.31
CA ALA A 481 81.11 -1.04 -15.69
C ALA A 481 81.28 -0.67 -14.21
N SER A 482 81.31 -1.66 -13.33
CA SER A 482 81.46 -1.43 -11.89
C SER A 482 82.25 -2.59 -11.26
N PRO A 483 83.48 -2.34 -10.78
CA PRO A 483 84.07 -1.03 -10.47
C PRO A 483 84.67 -0.24 -11.65
N GLY A 484 84.78 -0.79 -12.86
CA GLY A 484 85.38 -0.10 -14.03
C GLY A 484 86.92 -0.04 -14.03
N ILE A 485 87.56 -0.38 -12.90
CA ILE A 485 89.00 -0.67 -12.79
C ILE A 485 89.19 -1.93 -11.96
N VAL A 486 89.87 -2.93 -12.50
CA VAL A 486 90.02 -4.25 -11.90
C VAL A 486 91.48 -4.71 -11.95
N ALA A 487 91.89 -5.52 -10.97
CA ALA A 487 93.20 -6.13 -10.97
C ALA A 487 93.35 -7.12 -12.13
N TYR A 488 94.60 -7.36 -12.56
CA TYR A 488 94.89 -8.37 -13.57
C TYR A 488 94.31 -9.74 -13.20
N GLY A 489 93.70 -10.44 -14.15
CA GLY A 489 93.06 -11.73 -13.94
C GLY A 489 91.73 -11.67 -13.17
N SER A 490 91.24 -10.48 -12.82
CA SER A 490 89.93 -10.28 -12.19
C SER A 490 88.83 -10.03 -13.22
N THR A 491 87.58 -10.18 -12.79
CA THR A 491 86.39 -9.89 -13.61
C THR A 491 85.80 -8.52 -13.28
N ASP A 492 85.05 -7.95 -14.20
CA ASP A 492 84.23 -6.74 -13.97
C ASP A 492 82.75 -7.03 -14.26
N ALA A 493 81.84 -6.28 -13.62
CA ALA A 493 80.41 -6.39 -13.84
C ALA A 493 79.95 -5.31 -14.82
N LEU A 494 79.33 -5.72 -15.93
CA LEU A 494 78.71 -4.83 -16.90
C LEU A 494 77.20 -4.81 -16.69
N THR A 495 76.61 -3.62 -16.60
CA THR A 495 75.16 -3.43 -16.48
C THR A 495 74.66 -2.55 -17.61
N TRP A 496 73.53 -2.91 -18.21
CA TRP A 496 72.93 -2.14 -19.30
C TRP A 496 71.45 -1.84 -19.06
N THR A 497 71.00 -0.73 -19.62
CA THR A 497 69.58 -0.37 -19.73
C THR A 497 69.23 0.00 -21.16
N ILE A 498 68.02 -0.33 -21.60
CA ILE A 498 67.53 -0.09 -22.97
C ILE A 498 66.26 0.76 -22.91
N THR A 499 66.26 1.83 -23.68
CA THR A 499 65.11 2.68 -23.97
C THR A 499 64.63 2.41 -25.40
N ASN A 500 63.32 2.60 -25.67
CA ASN A 500 62.67 2.15 -26.92
C ASN A 500 62.81 0.62 -27.20
N GLY A 501 63.03 -0.16 -26.13
CA GLY A 501 63.10 -1.63 -26.13
C GLY A 501 61.79 -2.28 -25.65
N PRO A 502 61.73 -3.63 -25.54
CA PRO A 502 62.85 -4.56 -25.48
C PRO A 502 63.60 -4.76 -26.81
N ALA A 503 64.89 -5.13 -26.74
CA ALA A 503 65.75 -5.38 -27.89
C ALA A 503 66.64 -6.60 -27.67
N ASN A 504 67.18 -7.13 -28.77
CA ASN A 504 68.23 -8.16 -28.73
C ASN A 504 69.59 -7.47 -28.62
N GLY A 505 70.51 -8.01 -27.82
CA GLY A 505 71.83 -7.42 -27.61
C GLY A 505 72.97 -8.38 -27.85
N THR A 506 74.10 -7.85 -28.32
CA THR A 506 75.35 -8.59 -28.53
C THR A 506 76.55 -7.79 -28.03
N PHE A 507 77.44 -8.44 -27.28
CA PHE A 507 78.65 -7.85 -26.72
C PHE A 507 79.87 -8.11 -27.60
N ALA A 508 80.74 -7.12 -27.74
CA ALA A 508 82.02 -7.22 -28.44
C ALA A 508 83.14 -6.53 -27.62
N PRO A 509 84.20 -7.23 -27.20
CA PRO A 509 84.37 -8.68 -27.33
C PRO A 509 83.36 -9.44 -26.43
N SER A 510 83.01 -10.67 -26.81
CA SER A 510 82.30 -11.59 -25.92
C SER A 510 83.25 -12.04 -24.81
N SER A 511 82.86 -11.87 -23.54
CA SER A 511 83.72 -12.14 -22.39
C SER A 511 82.91 -12.64 -21.20
N GLY A 512 83.27 -13.83 -20.68
CA GLY A 512 82.58 -14.44 -19.56
C GLY A 512 81.11 -14.72 -19.88
N THR A 513 80.20 -14.13 -19.10
CA THR A 513 78.75 -14.21 -19.32
C THR A 513 78.22 -13.10 -20.23
N CYS A 514 79.06 -12.11 -20.57
CA CYS A 514 78.72 -11.03 -21.50
C CYS A 514 78.87 -11.51 -22.95
N SER A 515 77.82 -12.12 -23.50
CA SER A 515 77.80 -12.63 -24.88
C SER A 515 76.64 -12.04 -25.69
N SER A 516 75.41 -12.50 -25.46
CA SER A 516 74.20 -11.99 -26.12
C SER A 516 72.96 -12.20 -25.26
N PHE A 517 71.90 -11.45 -25.54
CA PHE A 517 70.58 -11.63 -24.93
C PHE A 517 69.46 -11.37 -25.94
N LEU A 518 68.29 -11.94 -25.66
CA LEU A 518 67.09 -11.75 -26.47
C LEU A 518 66.03 -11.00 -25.68
N ASN A 519 65.33 -10.10 -26.37
CA ASN A 519 64.11 -9.44 -25.90
C ASN A 519 64.19 -8.89 -24.47
N SER A 520 65.23 -8.08 -24.19
CA SER A 520 65.45 -7.50 -22.86
C SER A 520 65.38 -5.97 -22.89
N SER A 521 64.97 -5.37 -21.77
CA SER A 521 65.01 -3.91 -21.53
C SER A 521 66.17 -3.48 -20.63
N GLY A 522 66.98 -4.43 -20.16
CA GLY A 522 68.11 -4.19 -19.26
C GLY A 522 68.61 -5.47 -18.60
N GLY A 523 69.82 -5.44 -18.06
CA GLY A 523 70.40 -6.61 -17.41
C GLY A 523 71.81 -6.36 -16.94
N ASN A 524 72.43 -7.42 -16.43
CA ASN A 524 73.82 -7.44 -16.03
C ASN A 524 74.51 -8.71 -16.52
N CYS A 525 75.83 -8.63 -16.63
CA CYS A 525 76.71 -9.76 -16.92
C CYS A 525 78.08 -9.50 -16.31
N THR A 526 78.87 -10.55 -16.17
CA THR A 526 80.24 -10.50 -15.66
C THR A 526 81.22 -10.92 -16.75
N THR A 527 82.29 -10.14 -16.94
CA THR A 527 83.35 -10.44 -17.90
C THR A 527 84.10 -11.72 -17.50
N ALA A 528 84.85 -12.32 -18.42
CA ALA A 528 85.90 -13.26 -18.04
C ALA A 528 87.02 -12.51 -17.32
N ALA A 529 87.93 -13.27 -16.69
CA ALA A 529 89.15 -12.74 -16.11
C ALA A 529 89.92 -11.91 -17.16
N LEU A 530 90.14 -10.63 -16.88
CA LEU A 530 90.77 -9.72 -17.83
C LEU A 530 92.29 -9.77 -17.70
N THR A 531 92.94 -10.21 -18.77
CA THR A 531 94.40 -10.43 -18.82
C THR A 531 95.11 -9.54 -19.83
N VAL A 532 94.40 -8.60 -20.46
CA VAL A 532 95.02 -7.57 -21.29
C VAL A 532 95.20 -6.34 -20.42
N PRO A 533 96.44 -5.95 -20.08
CA PRO A 533 96.71 -4.77 -19.25
C PRO A 533 96.21 -3.50 -19.93
N GLY A 534 95.75 -2.54 -19.12
CA GLY A 534 95.35 -1.21 -19.60
C GLY A 534 93.88 -1.13 -19.97
N LEU A 535 93.56 -0.28 -20.94
CA LEU A 535 92.19 0.03 -21.31
C LEU A 535 91.56 -1.09 -22.15
N ASN A 536 90.49 -1.69 -21.66
CA ASN A 536 89.68 -2.69 -22.36
C ASN A 536 88.31 -2.10 -22.69
N THR A 537 87.95 -1.97 -23.96
CA THR A 537 86.65 -1.43 -24.39
C THR A 537 85.66 -2.55 -24.69
N PHE A 538 84.49 -2.47 -24.07
CA PHE A 538 83.34 -3.34 -24.34
C PHE A 538 82.25 -2.56 -25.06
N ASN A 539 81.81 -3.05 -26.21
CA ASN A 539 80.70 -2.51 -26.97
C ASN A 539 79.48 -3.42 -26.82
N LEU A 540 78.31 -2.83 -26.61
CA LEU A 540 77.01 -3.50 -26.66
C LEU A 540 76.23 -2.94 -27.85
N THR A 541 75.91 -3.80 -28.80
CA THR A 541 75.00 -3.48 -29.91
C THR A 541 73.61 -4.00 -29.58
N VAL A 542 72.62 -3.12 -29.47
CA VAL A 542 71.21 -3.49 -29.29
C VAL A 542 70.44 -3.28 -30.59
N THR A 543 69.59 -4.23 -30.96
CA THR A 543 68.84 -4.24 -32.21
C THR A 543 67.39 -4.65 -31.97
N ASN A 544 66.46 -3.90 -32.56
CA ASN A 544 65.07 -4.30 -32.74
C ASN A 544 64.70 -4.17 -34.23
N VAL A 545 63.43 -4.40 -34.57
CA VAL A 545 62.96 -4.32 -35.97
C VAL A 545 63.05 -2.92 -36.59
N SER A 546 63.18 -1.88 -35.77
CA SER A 546 63.21 -0.48 -36.17
C SER A 546 64.64 0.08 -36.25
N GLY A 547 65.65 -0.72 -35.92
CA GLY A 547 67.06 -0.42 -36.11
C GLY A 547 67.95 -0.87 -34.96
N SER A 548 69.20 -0.39 -34.97
CA SER A 548 70.23 -0.74 -33.99
C SER A 548 70.85 0.50 -33.37
N SER A 549 71.37 0.37 -32.15
CA SER A 549 72.27 1.35 -31.55
C SER A 549 73.39 0.66 -30.77
N ASN A 550 74.48 1.40 -30.55
CA ASN A 550 75.65 0.91 -29.85
C ASN A 550 75.91 1.78 -28.63
N CYS A 551 76.30 1.16 -27.53
CA CYS A 551 76.86 1.80 -26.35
C CYS A 551 78.16 1.10 -25.97
N SER A 552 79.11 1.85 -25.40
CA SER A 552 80.43 1.34 -25.07
C SER A 552 80.82 1.73 -23.66
N VAL A 553 81.59 0.86 -23.00
CA VAL A 553 82.22 1.17 -21.71
C VAL A 553 83.66 0.70 -21.71
N ASN A 554 84.51 1.42 -20.98
CA ASN A 554 85.89 1.05 -20.78
C ASN A 554 86.07 0.44 -19.39
N VAL A 555 86.77 -0.68 -19.34
CA VAL A 555 87.25 -1.33 -18.12
C VAL A 555 88.76 -1.24 -18.11
N TYR A 556 89.31 -0.72 -17.02
CA TYR A 556 90.75 -0.57 -16.88
C TYR A 556 91.34 -1.76 -16.12
N VAL A 557 92.31 -2.46 -16.69
CA VAL A 557 93.01 -3.58 -16.02
C VAL A 557 94.31 -3.06 -15.43
N GLY A 558 94.37 -2.98 -14.10
CA GLY A 558 95.49 -2.42 -13.35
C GLY A 558 95.05 -1.95 -11.96
N CYS A 559 95.94 -1.26 -11.27
CA CYS A 559 95.63 -0.73 -9.94
C CYS A 559 95.03 0.66 -9.99
N GLN A 560 93.92 0.88 -9.28
CA GLN A 560 93.35 2.22 -9.14
C GLN A 560 94.35 3.29 -8.68
N ASN A 561 95.36 2.88 -7.91
CA ASN A 561 96.37 3.75 -7.33
C ASN A 561 97.72 3.03 -7.20
N TYR A 562 98.67 3.31 -8.11
CA TYR A 562 100.03 2.81 -8.00
C TYR A 562 100.84 3.58 -6.96
N ARG A 563 101.68 2.82 -6.23
CA ARG A 563 102.72 3.34 -5.36
C ARG A 563 104.06 3.23 -6.09
N VAL A 564 104.80 4.33 -6.19
CA VAL A 564 106.05 4.40 -6.95
C VAL A 564 107.21 4.71 -6.02
N TRP A 565 108.33 3.98 -6.15
CA TRP A 565 109.58 4.17 -5.40
C TRP A 565 110.72 4.66 -6.29
N ASN A 566 111.64 5.43 -5.70
CA ASN A 566 112.86 5.84 -6.37
C ASN A 566 113.94 4.75 -6.25
N ASP A 567 114.41 4.23 -7.38
CA ASP A 567 115.47 3.22 -7.49
C ASP A 567 116.71 3.71 -8.27
N SER A 568 116.80 5.01 -8.56
CA SER A 568 117.87 5.63 -9.37
C SER A 568 119.27 5.56 -8.77
N GLY A 569 119.46 4.90 -7.61
CA GLY A 569 120.76 4.81 -6.92
C GLY A 569 121.26 6.15 -6.36
N SER A 570 120.47 7.21 -6.44
CA SER A 570 120.83 8.57 -6.02
C SER A 570 119.60 9.35 -5.56
N THR A 571 119.81 10.53 -4.96
CA THR A 571 118.71 11.43 -4.64
C THR A 571 118.22 12.20 -5.87
N ARG A 572 116.91 12.28 -6.04
CA ARG A 572 116.21 12.94 -7.17
C ARG A 572 114.97 13.68 -6.69
N ASP A 573 114.53 14.66 -7.48
CA ASP A 573 113.27 15.36 -7.29
C ASP A 573 112.22 14.81 -8.28
N PHE A 574 110.95 14.72 -7.89
CA PHE A 574 109.89 14.15 -8.73
C PHE A 574 108.64 15.02 -8.76
N LEU A 575 108.08 15.26 -9.95
CA LEU A 575 106.84 15.99 -10.14
C LEU A 575 105.72 15.02 -10.48
N ILE A 576 104.64 15.03 -9.71
CA ILE A 576 103.43 14.27 -10.03
C ILE A 576 102.49 15.20 -10.80
N THR A 577 102.29 14.94 -12.09
CA THR A 577 101.63 15.86 -13.01
C THR A 577 100.19 16.20 -12.59
N SER A 578 99.46 15.22 -12.04
CA SER A 578 98.08 15.41 -11.58
C SER A 578 97.93 16.36 -10.37
N THR A 579 98.98 16.54 -9.58
CA THR A 579 98.96 17.39 -8.38
C THR A 579 99.86 18.62 -8.49
N GLY A 580 100.61 18.74 -9.59
CA GLY A 580 101.60 19.81 -9.81
C GLY A 580 102.66 19.92 -8.71
N THR A 581 102.79 18.92 -7.82
CA THR A 581 103.67 19.05 -6.67
C THR A 581 105.03 18.40 -6.91
N CYS A 582 106.08 19.19 -6.76
CA CYS A 582 107.45 18.69 -6.71
C CYS A 582 107.77 18.06 -5.34
N ARG A 583 108.43 16.90 -5.35
CA ARG A 583 108.93 16.20 -4.17
C ARG A 583 110.44 16.32 -4.11
N ALA A 584 110.96 16.85 -2.99
CA ALA A 584 112.39 16.99 -2.75
C ALA A 584 113.07 15.69 -2.32
N ASN A 585 114.24 15.42 -2.90
CA ASN A 585 115.37 14.71 -2.32
C ASN A 585 115.00 13.37 -1.67
N ARG A 586 114.28 12.52 -2.41
CA ARG A 586 113.90 11.17 -1.97
C ARG A 586 115.10 10.24 -2.17
N GLY A 587 115.81 9.88 -1.10
CA GLY A 587 116.93 8.93 -1.17
C GLY A 587 116.55 7.61 -1.84
N ASN A 588 117.54 6.89 -2.36
CA ASN A 588 117.34 5.59 -2.99
C ASN A 588 116.51 4.65 -2.08
N GLY A 589 115.48 4.01 -2.63
CA GLY A 589 114.55 3.15 -1.90
C GLY A 589 113.37 3.86 -1.20
N SER A 590 113.18 5.17 -1.40
CA SER A 590 112.06 5.93 -0.83
C SER A 590 110.82 5.98 -1.74
N GLU A 591 109.62 5.96 -1.16
CA GLU A 591 108.36 6.12 -1.92
C GLU A 591 108.19 7.56 -2.40
N ILE A 592 107.96 7.73 -3.70
CA ILE A 592 107.65 9.00 -4.36
C ILE A 592 106.19 9.41 -4.04
N THR A 593 105.26 8.47 -4.19
CA THR A 593 103.79 8.65 -4.14
C THR A 593 103.18 8.41 -2.74
N GLN A 594 103.76 8.99 -1.69
CA GLN A 594 103.23 8.85 -0.33
C GLN A 594 101.83 9.48 -0.17
N ASN A 595 100.99 8.89 0.68
CA ASN A 595 99.62 9.33 1.01
C ASN A 595 98.67 9.37 -0.21
N THR A 596 97.97 10.50 -0.45
CA THR A 596 96.90 10.68 -1.45
C THR A 596 97.39 10.98 -2.87
N ARG A 597 98.72 10.96 -3.10
CA ARG A 597 99.34 11.37 -4.37
C ARG A 597 99.84 10.15 -5.13
N ARG A 598 98.89 9.28 -5.44
CA ARG A 598 99.07 8.00 -6.14
C ARG A 598 99.14 8.22 -7.64
N LEU A 599 99.81 7.31 -8.35
CA LEU A 599 99.79 7.28 -9.81
C LEU A 599 98.48 6.60 -10.25
N THR A 600 97.58 7.37 -10.85
CA THR A 600 96.25 6.93 -11.34
C THR A 600 96.19 6.99 -12.86
N PRO A 601 95.22 6.33 -13.53
CA PRO A 601 95.13 6.35 -14.99
C PRO A 601 95.13 7.79 -15.55
N GLY A 602 95.96 8.04 -16.57
CA GLY A 602 96.11 9.36 -17.21
C GLY A 602 97.03 10.35 -16.47
N THR A 603 97.75 9.90 -15.45
CA THR A 603 98.72 10.70 -14.71
C THR A 603 100.13 10.16 -14.91
N GLU A 604 101.13 11.02 -14.72
CA GLU A 604 102.55 10.70 -14.94
C GLU A 604 103.40 11.25 -13.79
N ILE A 605 104.59 10.67 -13.62
CA ILE A 605 105.61 11.16 -12.70
C ILE A 605 106.86 11.50 -13.51
N ASP A 606 107.30 12.75 -13.43
CA ASP A 606 108.49 13.25 -14.11
C ASP A 606 109.68 13.32 -13.13
N GLU A 607 110.86 12.90 -13.56
CA GLU A 607 112.10 13.01 -12.76
C GLU A 607 112.87 14.29 -13.09
N PHE A 608 113.40 14.92 -12.04
CA PHE A 608 114.20 16.13 -12.08
C PHE A 608 115.51 15.97 -11.31
N TYR A 609 116.53 16.74 -11.71
CA TYR A 609 117.77 16.84 -10.93
C TYR A 609 117.50 17.44 -9.53
N ALA A 610 118.12 16.88 -8.49
CA ALA A 610 117.86 17.26 -7.10
C ALA A 610 118.40 18.68 -6.80
N ILE A 611 117.49 19.63 -6.62
CA ILE A 611 117.80 21.03 -6.28
C ILE A 611 116.92 21.52 -5.13
N GLY A 612 116.76 20.70 -4.09
CA GLY A 612 116.03 21.08 -2.88
C GLY A 612 114.51 21.15 -3.04
N GLY A 613 113.92 20.44 -4.01
CA GLY A 613 112.46 20.35 -4.17
C GLY A 613 111.83 21.36 -5.12
N PHE A 614 112.62 21.99 -5.99
CA PHE A 614 112.15 23.04 -6.91
C PHE A 614 112.01 22.58 -8.38
N CYS A 615 111.97 21.27 -8.67
CA CYS A 615 111.75 20.63 -9.99
C CYS A 615 111.92 21.58 -11.19
N SER A 616 113.14 22.05 -11.44
CA SER A 616 113.39 23.12 -12.42
C SER A 616 114.00 22.62 -13.73
N ALA A 617 114.82 21.57 -13.68
CA ALA A 617 115.50 20.97 -14.83
C ALA A 617 115.14 19.48 -14.94
N PRO A 618 114.30 19.09 -15.92
CA PRO A 618 113.87 17.69 -16.08
C PRO A 618 115.03 16.82 -16.58
N THR A 619 115.08 15.56 -16.14
CA THR A 619 116.03 14.56 -16.68
C THR A 619 115.56 14.00 -18.02
N GLY A 620 114.27 14.15 -18.32
CA GLY A 620 113.60 13.54 -19.47
C GLY A 620 113.03 12.15 -19.19
N ASN A 621 113.25 11.59 -17.99
CA ASN A 621 112.65 10.33 -17.59
C ASN A 621 111.23 10.56 -17.03
N ILE A 622 110.27 9.78 -17.53
CA ILE A 622 108.86 9.86 -17.17
C ILE A 622 108.37 8.44 -16.87
N LEU A 623 107.69 8.26 -15.75
CA LEU A 623 106.91 7.06 -15.47
C LEU A 623 105.43 7.40 -15.60
N ASP A 624 104.82 6.95 -16.70
CA ASP A 624 103.38 7.01 -16.88
C ASP A 624 102.67 5.81 -16.23
N TYR A 625 101.37 5.95 -16.04
CA TYR A 625 100.55 4.91 -15.42
C TYR A 625 100.57 3.57 -16.19
N ASN A 626 100.59 3.57 -17.53
CA ASN A 626 100.62 2.33 -18.32
C ASN A 626 101.96 1.60 -18.13
N THR A 627 103.05 2.36 -18.05
CA THR A 627 104.40 1.86 -17.83
C THR A 627 104.52 1.27 -16.43
N ALA A 628 103.99 1.94 -15.40
CA ALA A 628 103.86 1.38 -14.05
C ALA A 628 103.03 0.10 -14.02
N MET A 629 101.86 0.11 -14.65
CA MET A 629 100.99 -1.04 -14.73
C MET A 629 101.66 -2.24 -15.42
N ASN A 630 102.33 -2.02 -16.55
CA ASN A 630 103.07 -3.07 -17.24
C ASN A 630 104.24 -3.59 -16.41
N ALA A 631 104.90 -2.73 -15.63
CA ALA A 631 105.96 -3.14 -14.71
C ALA A 631 105.43 -4.05 -13.59
N ASP A 632 104.29 -3.70 -13.00
CA ASP A 632 103.65 -4.42 -11.88
C ASP A 632 102.97 -5.75 -12.31
N ILE A 633 102.61 -5.88 -13.59
CA ILE A 633 101.77 -6.99 -14.09
C ILE A 633 102.47 -7.86 -15.14
N VAL A 634 103.30 -7.28 -16.02
CA VAL A 634 103.77 -7.95 -17.26
C VAL A 634 105.29 -8.20 -17.27
N ILE A 635 106.08 -7.31 -16.67
CA ILE A 635 107.54 -7.32 -16.78
C ILE A 635 108.17 -7.85 -15.47
N ASN A 636 109.18 -8.73 -15.59
CA ASN A 636 110.05 -9.18 -14.47
C ASN A 636 109.39 -9.82 -13.23
N GLY A 637 108.25 -10.51 -13.37
CA GLY A 637 107.66 -11.26 -12.25
C GLY A 637 106.75 -10.45 -11.33
N GLY A 638 106.21 -9.34 -11.85
CA GLY A 638 105.15 -8.53 -11.25
C GLY A 638 104.10 -9.32 -10.48
N ASN A 639 103.86 -8.96 -9.22
CA ASN A 639 102.94 -9.65 -8.34
C ASN A 639 101.54 -9.00 -8.23
N GLY A 640 101.33 -7.87 -8.91
CA GLY A 640 100.07 -7.13 -8.91
C GLY A 640 99.75 -6.43 -7.58
N ASP A 641 100.74 -6.15 -6.73
CA ASP A 641 100.54 -5.49 -5.43
C ASP A 641 100.49 -3.95 -5.52
N CYS A 642 100.50 -3.42 -6.75
CA CYS A 642 100.42 -2.01 -7.08
C CYS A 642 101.65 -1.21 -6.65
N ARG A 643 102.84 -1.83 -6.68
CA ARG A 643 104.08 -1.18 -6.25
C ARG A 643 105.15 -1.32 -7.31
N VAL A 644 105.63 -0.18 -7.78
CA VAL A 644 106.65 -0.14 -8.83
C VAL A 644 107.79 0.77 -8.46
N ASN A 645 108.93 0.54 -9.08
CA ASN A 645 110.04 1.46 -9.09
C ASN A 645 109.90 2.44 -10.28
N PHE A 646 110.47 3.63 -10.11
CA PHE A 646 110.43 4.69 -11.12
C PHE A 646 111.05 4.26 -12.45
N SER A 647 112.05 3.36 -12.42
CA SER A 647 112.65 2.75 -13.61
C SER A 647 111.69 1.90 -14.47
N GLY A 648 110.44 1.69 -14.03
CA GLY A 648 109.48 0.85 -14.74
C GLY A 648 109.71 -0.65 -14.48
N THR A 649 110.06 -1.00 -13.23
CA THR A 649 110.18 -2.38 -12.75
C THR A 649 109.29 -2.62 -11.54
N ASP A 650 108.87 -3.88 -11.31
CA ASP A 650 108.20 -4.27 -10.05
C ASP A 650 109.15 -4.04 -8.86
N ARG A 651 108.58 -3.74 -7.68
CA ARG A 651 109.36 -3.30 -6.52
C ARG A 651 110.02 -4.41 -5.70
#